data_AF-A0A7S2YNG0-F1
#
_entry.id   AF-A0A7S2YNG0-F1
#
_cell.length_a   1.000
_cell.length_b   1.000
_cell.length_c   1.000
_cell.angle_alpha   90.00
_cell.angle_beta   90.00
_cell.angle_gamma   90.00
#
_symmetry.space_group_name_H-M   'P 1'
#
loop_
_entity.id
_entity.type
_entity.pdbx_description
1 polymer ?
#
loop_
_entity_poly.entity_id
_entity_poly.type
_entity_poly.pdbx_seq_one_letter_code
_entity_poly.pdbx_strand_id
1 'polypeptide(L)'
;SFYEIEGLYVYRVNGLRLDQPETPCGDAEFYRWTRRDASEDAFGCPQGETNLAPAIKNALVASILSTSSEALALDVQRNTYSCADDEFTAMGARVFVPGRGCWTHSHPNEWSVFDLSSWVMLHNGNTIAFENENPNPIAKHAEAGSVTLTFPGWHGMERWEGEHRRFALVGRYGETVDFASLDVRVQGPKMAARIGAAFAGWSDPGYEVCGSPGEVANVPGSGHQYFSFKVGDQGDVNMDTLDQDHGPWYSNEMIWSTIALKSLDQLRQRVAWALSEIFVVTENDIDSNQDSEIWGGYYDIFVRNAFSSYRDILKEVSFNPIMGTMLTYLGSRSLAFNIEENGSMLFPDENYAREIWQLFSIGLWKLNDDGTLKVGSDGKPIPTYDNKDIMAMARGWTGLELQPSRPNYESWDLRYWASNEIDPMRIMSRDTRDVFPKLGLDDNGRKYIGDKVQRCDSMPDKAFLMKGAVYRYLGSSSTSELGRRDPDWWSNRDTWPRLVLSQSGSSQLFNALCNESDGVCQFQSYVTLSNNLQCDGKCLAGRYGPNEEQETCECSIDEPRVVRLEASAKTGSSRATYFEYVRAPCVRLGFPEPGNSITVKEQAEDGAAMCGDIRLPEASSACCDQSIEAQSNCVFQGERVTYNTAQERCLSNGFEGCSWVNVDHNYDCGFHPSDENWGSGHWKAGMRFAWTDSPCAVKAQINSEGDVAIIHDVDPIPNNVKGRVALDSGTYFRVLWEGGGSFPVALNCGPGCQTHESTCFCDAQVQTVAVFTSFPTLAEIQSQLHIGAPEPASFVGGVYHRCEAPLCLSASAEFQVYTKGAAMVVDDSELLSALDEHTIFEVLDSEGYESILLLNMKSTVTVGNFNFRNPPMMNSLLDQTQRDALYEIDTMLDQYVTHSNVAPFVATRLIRLLTTSNPSPAYVRTVSAAFQSGKFVTNLSIFGNGKYGDLNAAVAAIFLSPEARADTLDADPTHGFVREPILQLLHWLRAMDMKAPQERELRLTNLREKIG
;
A
#
# COMPACT_ATOMS: atom_id res chain seq x y z
N SER A 1 -3.58 -3.18 -43.29
CA SER A 1 -4.92 -3.64 -42.85
C SER A 1 -4.89 -3.99 -41.37
N PHE A 2 -6.02 -4.28 -40.71
CA PHE A 2 -6.02 -4.78 -39.32
C PHE A 2 -5.24 -6.09 -39.19
N TYR A 3 -5.32 -6.98 -40.20
CA TYR A 3 -4.57 -8.23 -40.24
C TYR A 3 -3.04 -8.03 -40.23
N GLU A 4 -2.52 -7.09 -41.03
CA GLU A 4 -1.07 -6.84 -41.08
C GLU A 4 -0.52 -6.25 -39.77
N ILE A 5 -1.35 -5.55 -39.00
CA ILE A 5 -0.92 -4.81 -37.80
C ILE A 5 -1.13 -5.67 -36.54
N GLU A 6 -2.33 -6.25 -36.41
CA GLU A 6 -2.77 -6.97 -35.20
C GLU A 6 -3.08 -8.46 -35.44
N GLY A 7 -3.06 -8.94 -36.69
CA GLY A 7 -3.49 -10.30 -37.02
C GLY A 7 -5.02 -10.49 -37.01
N LEU A 8 -5.79 -9.40 -36.91
CA LEU A 8 -7.26 -9.44 -36.86
C LEU A 8 -7.90 -9.52 -38.26
N TYR A 9 -8.90 -10.38 -38.40
CA TYR A 9 -9.62 -10.65 -39.64
C TYR A 9 -10.83 -9.72 -39.81
N VAL A 10 -10.52 -8.44 -40.02
CA VAL A 10 -11.51 -7.38 -40.23
C VAL A 10 -11.78 -7.18 -41.72
N TYR A 11 -13.04 -7.26 -42.13
CA TYR A 11 -13.45 -7.19 -43.53
C TYR A 11 -14.56 -6.17 -43.75
N ARG A 12 -14.48 -5.44 -44.87
CA ARG A 12 -15.70 -4.87 -45.47
C ARG A 12 -16.47 -6.00 -46.15
N VAL A 13 -17.77 -6.06 -45.92
CA VAL A 13 -18.64 -7.09 -46.50
C VAL A 13 -19.39 -6.52 -47.69
N ASN A 14 -19.39 -7.23 -48.82
CA ASN A 14 -20.17 -6.87 -50.00
C ASN A 14 -20.88 -8.08 -50.64
N GLY A 15 -21.78 -7.84 -51.59
CA GLY A 15 -22.54 -8.91 -52.25
C GLY A 15 -23.76 -9.39 -51.44
N LEU A 16 -24.13 -8.67 -50.38
CA LEU A 16 -25.37 -8.85 -49.64
C LEU A 16 -26.54 -8.37 -50.50
N ARG A 17 -27.63 -9.12 -50.44
CA ARG A 17 -28.81 -8.93 -51.31
C ARG A 17 -30.01 -8.62 -50.44
N LEU A 18 -30.91 -7.77 -50.94
CA LEU A 18 -32.23 -7.59 -50.34
C LEU A 18 -33.01 -8.91 -50.53
N ASP A 19 -33.40 -9.56 -49.44
CA ASP A 19 -34.10 -10.85 -49.43
C ASP A 19 -35.62 -10.72 -49.39
N GLN A 20 -36.12 -9.54 -49.01
CA GLN A 20 -37.51 -9.10 -49.10
C GLN A 20 -37.64 -7.88 -50.03
N PRO A 21 -38.84 -7.57 -50.55
CA PRO A 21 -39.12 -6.31 -51.22
C PRO A 21 -39.09 -5.12 -50.26
N GLU A 22 -37.92 -4.85 -49.69
CA GLU A 22 -37.64 -3.67 -48.89
C GLU A 22 -37.56 -2.47 -49.83
N THR A 23 -38.60 -1.66 -49.77
CA THR A 23 -38.64 -0.37 -50.43
C THR A 23 -37.93 0.65 -49.53
N PRO A 24 -37.34 1.73 -50.10
CA PRO A 24 -36.85 2.88 -49.33
C PRO A 24 -37.93 3.63 -48.51
N CYS A 25 -39.15 3.08 -48.45
CA CYS A 25 -40.34 3.63 -47.83
C CYS A 25 -41.01 2.63 -46.86
N GLY A 26 -40.37 1.49 -46.55
CA GLY A 26 -40.86 0.51 -45.59
C GLY A 26 -40.87 1.02 -44.14
N ASP A 27 -40.75 0.11 -43.16
CA ASP A 27 -40.81 0.48 -41.73
C ASP A 27 -39.46 0.61 -41.01
N ALA A 28 -38.35 0.35 -41.68
CA ALA A 28 -37.01 0.50 -41.11
C ALA A 28 -36.70 1.95 -40.71
N GLU A 29 -35.90 2.13 -39.64
CA GLU A 29 -35.48 3.45 -39.17
C GLU A 29 -34.58 4.18 -40.18
N PHE A 30 -33.79 3.41 -40.93
CA PHE A 30 -32.90 3.92 -41.97
C PHE A 30 -32.82 2.96 -43.16
N TYR A 31 -32.39 3.48 -44.31
CA TYR A 31 -32.16 2.71 -45.54
C TYR A 31 -30.73 2.89 -46.04
N ARG A 32 -30.07 1.77 -46.37
CA ARG A 32 -28.71 1.77 -46.90
C ARG A 32 -28.69 2.11 -48.39
N TRP A 33 -27.89 3.11 -48.74
CA TRP A 33 -27.55 3.45 -50.11
C TRP A 33 -26.06 3.29 -50.33
N THR A 34 -25.69 2.60 -51.40
CA THR A 34 -24.27 2.35 -51.74
C THR A 34 -23.97 2.92 -53.11
N ARG A 35 -22.84 3.60 -53.22
CA ARG A 35 -22.32 4.11 -54.48
C ARG A 35 -21.83 2.94 -55.34
N ARG A 36 -22.16 2.96 -56.63
CA ARG A 36 -21.70 1.95 -57.60
C ARG A 36 -20.92 2.65 -58.71
N ASP A 37 -19.69 2.22 -58.95
CA ASP A 37 -18.87 2.72 -60.05
C ASP A 37 -19.34 2.14 -61.39
N ALA A 38 -19.34 2.97 -62.43
CA ALA A 38 -19.93 2.62 -63.73
C ALA A 38 -19.17 1.51 -64.50
N SER A 39 -17.99 1.09 -64.04
CA SER A 39 -17.07 0.22 -64.76
C SER A 39 -16.92 -1.22 -64.24
N GLU A 40 -17.55 -1.61 -63.12
CA GLU A 40 -17.24 -2.91 -62.47
C GLU A 40 -18.40 -3.90 -62.30
N ASP A 41 -19.65 -3.59 -62.69
CA ASP A 41 -20.74 -4.58 -62.60
C ASP A 41 -21.76 -4.45 -63.76
N ALA A 42 -22.41 -5.57 -64.12
CA ALA A 42 -23.48 -5.66 -65.13
C ALA A 42 -24.75 -4.82 -64.80
N PHE A 43 -24.73 -4.08 -63.70
CA PHE A 43 -25.82 -3.24 -63.19
C PHE A 43 -25.37 -1.81 -62.84
N GLY A 44 -24.37 -1.26 -63.54
CA GLY A 44 -24.04 0.17 -63.46
C GLY A 44 -25.22 1.09 -63.81
N CYS A 45 -25.06 2.41 -63.64
CA CYS A 45 -25.98 3.40 -64.20
C CYS A 45 -25.72 3.67 -65.72
N PRO A 46 -26.12 2.76 -66.63
CA PRO A 46 -26.52 3.19 -67.98
C PRO A 46 -27.93 2.78 -68.44
N GLN A 47 -28.78 2.13 -67.60
CA GLN A 47 -30.15 1.74 -67.97
C GLN A 47 -31.28 2.64 -67.43
N GLY A 48 -30.94 3.84 -66.92
CA GLY A 48 -31.92 4.83 -66.44
C GLY A 48 -32.13 4.78 -64.92
N GLU A 49 -32.38 5.94 -64.33
CA GLU A 49 -32.75 6.08 -62.92
C GLU A 49 -34.10 5.41 -62.64
N THR A 50 -34.28 4.90 -61.43
CA THR A 50 -35.61 4.46 -60.98
C THR A 50 -36.54 5.67 -60.92
N ASN A 51 -37.75 5.54 -61.47
CA ASN A 51 -38.76 6.59 -61.40
C ASN A 51 -39.29 6.67 -59.96
N LEU A 52 -38.71 7.55 -59.15
CA LEU A 52 -39.11 7.83 -57.78
C LEU A 52 -39.96 9.11 -57.71
N ALA A 53 -40.85 9.19 -56.73
CA ALA A 53 -41.62 10.40 -56.46
C ALA A 53 -40.66 11.60 -56.24
N PRO A 54 -40.96 12.80 -56.76
CA PRO A 54 -40.06 13.95 -56.69
C PRO A 54 -39.61 14.32 -55.28
N ALA A 55 -40.50 14.19 -54.27
CA ALA A 55 -40.18 14.49 -52.88
C ALA A 55 -39.11 13.55 -52.31
N ILE A 56 -39.26 12.24 -52.54
CA ILE A 56 -38.32 11.20 -52.10
C ILE A 56 -36.97 11.37 -52.81
N LYS A 57 -37.00 11.56 -54.13
CA LYS A 57 -35.77 11.78 -54.91
C LYS A 57 -35.01 13.01 -54.42
N ASN A 58 -35.70 14.13 -54.17
CA ASN A 58 -35.05 15.36 -53.69
C ASN A 58 -34.44 15.21 -52.30
N ALA A 59 -35.13 14.56 -51.36
CA ALA A 59 -34.61 14.31 -50.01
C ALA A 59 -33.41 13.36 -50.00
N LEU A 60 -33.46 12.31 -50.82
CA LEU A 60 -32.35 11.37 -51.00
C LEU A 60 -31.14 12.05 -51.65
N VAL A 61 -31.35 12.84 -52.71
CA VAL A 61 -30.29 13.62 -53.36
C VAL A 61 -29.68 14.61 -52.37
N ALA A 62 -30.49 15.30 -51.56
CA ALA A 62 -30.01 16.21 -50.52
C ALA A 62 -29.16 15.48 -49.47
N SER A 63 -29.59 14.30 -49.03
CA SER A 63 -28.85 13.46 -48.08
C SER A 63 -27.50 13.02 -48.67
N ILE A 64 -27.46 12.59 -49.93
CA ILE A 64 -26.23 12.20 -50.62
C ILE A 64 -25.29 13.40 -50.84
N LEU A 65 -25.83 14.58 -51.14
CA LEU A 65 -25.01 15.78 -51.31
C LEU A 65 -24.41 16.29 -49.99
N SER A 66 -25.04 15.97 -48.85
CA SER A 66 -24.56 16.35 -47.52
C SER A 66 -23.39 15.53 -47.00
N THR A 67 -23.07 14.39 -47.62
CA THR A 67 -21.93 13.53 -47.22
C THR A 67 -20.63 13.92 -47.92
N SER A 68 -19.50 13.34 -47.50
CA SER A 68 -18.21 13.52 -48.17
C SER A 68 -18.25 13.00 -49.63
N SER A 69 -17.48 13.62 -50.52
CA SER A 69 -17.40 13.21 -51.95
C SER A 69 -16.85 11.81 -52.18
N GLU A 70 -16.20 11.25 -51.16
CA GLU A 70 -15.56 9.93 -51.17
C GLU A 70 -16.44 8.84 -50.54
N ALA A 71 -17.60 9.19 -49.97
CA ALA A 71 -18.50 8.22 -49.36
C ALA A 71 -18.95 7.13 -50.36
N LEU A 72 -18.82 5.87 -49.95
CA LEU A 72 -19.21 4.69 -50.73
C LEU A 72 -20.52 4.05 -50.22
N ALA A 73 -20.91 4.36 -48.98
CA ALA A 73 -22.18 3.95 -48.39
C ALA A 73 -22.74 5.09 -47.51
N LEU A 74 -24.06 5.14 -47.38
CA LEU A 74 -24.79 6.11 -46.58
C LEU A 74 -26.06 5.45 -46.00
N ASP A 75 -26.43 5.77 -44.77
CA ASP A 75 -27.75 5.48 -44.21
C ASP A 75 -28.59 6.73 -44.30
N VAL A 76 -29.75 6.62 -44.93
CA VAL A 76 -30.71 7.73 -45.00
C VAL A 76 -31.84 7.45 -44.03
N GLN A 77 -32.01 8.34 -43.06
CA GLN A 77 -33.02 8.24 -42.02
C GLN A 77 -34.43 8.39 -42.61
N ARG A 78 -35.36 7.52 -42.22
CA ARG A 78 -36.74 7.50 -42.76
C ARG A 78 -37.46 8.84 -42.59
N ASN A 79 -37.24 9.53 -41.46
CA ASN A 79 -37.91 10.79 -41.12
C ASN A 79 -37.51 11.99 -42.00
N THR A 80 -36.54 11.83 -42.90
CA THR A 80 -36.08 12.89 -43.80
C THR A 80 -36.97 13.09 -45.03
N TYR A 81 -37.98 12.22 -45.24
CA TYR A 81 -38.96 12.33 -46.33
C TYR A 81 -40.29 11.62 -46.01
N SER A 82 -41.38 12.02 -46.68
CA SER A 82 -42.69 11.37 -46.57
C SER A 82 -42.93 10.41 -47.73
N CYS A 83 -43.37 9.18 -47.44
CA CYS A 83 -43.82 8.22 -48.44
C CYS A 83 -45.34 8.11 -48.43
N ALA A 84 -45.97 8.07 -49.61
CA ALA A 84 -47.39 7.72 -49.76
C ALA A 84 -47.55 6.20 -50.00
N ASP A 85 -48.64 5.61 -49.49
CA ASP A 85 -48.85 4.15 -49.45
C ASP A 85 -48.94 3.47 -50.85
N ASP A 86 -49.11 4.24 -51.92
CA ASP A 86 -49.30 3.75 -53.29
C ASP A 86 -48.16 4.12 -54.28
N GLU A 87 -47.07 4.75 -53.81
CA GLU A 87 -45.96 5.16 -54.66
C GLU A 87 -44.74 4.19 -54.63
N PHE A 88 -44.68 3.33 -55.66
CA PHE A 88 -43.52 2.57 -56.17
C PHE A 88 -42.81 1.53 -55.27
N THR A 89 -42.94 0.28 -55.69
CA THR A 89 -42.04 -0.85 -55.38
C THR A 89 -40.92 -0.95 -56.41
N ALA A 90 -39.70 -0.58 -56.05
CA ALA A 90 -38.51 -0.95 -56.81
C ALA A 90 -37.40 -1.35 -55.83
N MET A 91 -37.34 -2.65 -55.53
CA MET A 91 -36.14 -3.23 -54.92
C MET A 91 -34.90 -2.79 -55.70
N GLY A 92 -33.86 -2.35 -54.99
CA GLY A 92 -32.65 -1.88 -55.63
C GLY A 92 -32.83 -0.56 -56.40
N ALA A 93 -33.70 0.34 -55.92
CA ALA A 93 -33.90 1.67 -56.48
C ALA A 93 -32.57 2.40 -56.72
N ARG A 94 -32.47 3.12 -57.86
CA ARG A 94 -31.24 3.77 -58.32
C ARG A 94 -31.46 5.25 -58.58
N VAL A 95 -30.57 6.08 -58.04
CA VAL A 95 -30.57 7.53 -58.24
C VAL A 95 -29.21 8.00 -58.71
N PHE A 96 -29.20 8.85 -59.74
CA PHE A 96 -27.99 9.50 -60.22
C PHE A 96 -27.88 10.89 -59.60
N VAL A 97 -26.73 11.15 -58.96
CA VAL A 97 -26.43 12.45 -58.38
C VAL A 97 -25.28 13.09 -59.16
N PRO A 98 -25.50 14.24 -59.82
CA PRO A 98 -24.45 14.93 -60.57
C PRO A 98 -23.21 15.17 -59.69
N GLY A 99 -22.04 14.76 -60.17
CA GLY A 99 -20.77 14.88 -59.44
C GLY A 99 -20.57 13.87 -58.28
N ARG A 100 -21.59 13.07 -57.92
CA ARG A 100 -21.50 12.03 -56.86
C ARG A 100 -21.78 10.61 -57.35
N GLY A 101 -22.08 10.41 -58.63
CA GLY A 101 -22.25 9.09 -59.24
C GLY A 101 -23.62 8.45 -58.99
N CYS A 102 -23.70 7.15 -59.25
CA CYS A 102 -24.93 6.36 -59.11
C CYS A 102 -25.00 5.72 -57.73
N TRP A 103 -26.17 5.82 -57.09
CA TRP A 103 -26.43 5.26 -55.77
C TRP A 103 -27.59 4.27 -55.84
N THR A 104 -27.42 3.12 -55.21
CA THR A 104 -28.39 2.01 -55.23
C THR A 104 -28.82 1.66 -53.81
N HIS A 105 -30.13 1.54 -53.59
CA HIS A 105 -30.69 0.98 -52.36
C HIS A 105 -30.21 -0.46 -52.18
N SER A 106 -29.52 -0.73 -51.09
CA SER A 106 -28.83 -2.00 -50.85
C SER A 106 -29.13 -2.53 -49.45
N HIS A 107 -28.69 -3.76 -49.17
CA HIS A 107 -28.83 -4.39 -47.86
C HIS A 107 -28.25 -3.51 -46.73
N PRO A 108 -28.87 -3.43 -45.53
CA PRO A 108 -28.41 -2.57 -44.43
C PRO A 108 -26.92 -2.73 -44.06
N ASN A 109 -26.40 -3.95 -44.13
CA ASN A 109 -24.99 -4.26 -43.85
C ASN A 109 -24.05 -4.25 -45.07
N GLU A 110 -24.54 -3.94 -46.28
CA GLU A 110 -23.68 -3.86 -47.47
C GLU A 110 -22.65 -2.72 -47.28
N TRP A 111 -21.37 -3.00 -47.55
CA TRP A 111 -20.21 -2.12 -47.29
C TRP A 111 -19.95 -1.77 -45.82
N SER A 112 -20.58 -2.48 -44.88
CA SER A 112 -20.20 -2.40 -43.47
C SER A 112 -18.92 -3.18 -43.21
N VAL A 113 -18.14 -2.74 -42.23
CA VAL A 113 -16.87 -3.33 -41.82
C VAL A 113 -17.07 -4.06 -40.50
N PHE A 114 -16.73 -5.34 -40.48
CA PHE A 114 -16.92 -6.20 -39.32
C PHE A 114 -15.62 -6.90 -38.92
N ASP A 115 -15.46 -7.16 -37.62
CA ASP A 115 -14.47 -8.11 -37.11
C ASP A 115 -15.02 -9.54 -37.19
N LEU A 116 -14.40 -10.38 -38.02
CA LEU A 116 -14.74 -11.78 -38.21
C LEU A 116 -13.68 -12.73 -37.61
N SER A 117 -12.79 -12.22 -36.75
CA SER A 117 -11.71 -13.02 -36.16
C SER A 117 -12.22 -14.25 -35.41
N SER A 118 -13.32 -14.13 -34.65
CA SER A 118 -13.96 -15.28 -33.99
C SER A 118 -14.56 -16.28 -35.00
N TRP A 119 -15.08 -15.78 -36.12
CA TRP A 119 -15.71 -16.60 -37.15
C TRP A 119 -14.70 -17.44 -37.93
N VAL A 120 -13.46 -16.99 -38.04
CA VAL A 120 -12.36 -17.81 -38.59
C VAL A 120 -12.26 -19.16 -37.88
N MET A 121 -12.50 -19.21 -36.56
CA MET A 121 -12.46 -20.46 -35.79
C MET A 121 -13.77 -21.25 -35.89
N LEU A 122 -14.92 -20.57 -35.87
CA LEU A 122 -16.24 -21.18 -35.69
C LEU A 122 -17.00 -21.48 -37.00
N HIS A 123 -16.50 -21.01 -38.15
CA HIS A 123 -17.18 -21.17 -39.43
C HIS A 123 -17.44 -22.65 -39.77
N ASN A 124 -18.71 -23.00 -40.01
CA ASN A 124 -19.15 -24.39 -40.30
C ASN A 124 -18.46 -25.05 -41.51
N GLY A 125 -17.96 -24.25 -42.46
CA GLY A 125 -17.17 -24.70 -43.61
C GLY A 125 -15.70 -25.03 -43.29
N ASN A 126 -15.22 -24.81 -42.06
CA ASN A 126 -13.83 -25.09 -41.68
C ASN A 126 -13.49 -26.57 -41.79
N THR A 127 -14.39 -27.46 -41.34
CA THR A 127 -14.20 -28.91 -41.43
C THR A 127 -14.06 -29.35 -42.89
N ILE A 128 -14.94 -28.87 -43.76
CA ILE A 128 -14.92 -29.19 -45.19
C ILE A 128 -13.67 -28.60 -45.88
N ALA A 129 -13.25 -27.40 -45.50
CA ALA A 129 -12.02 -26.80 -46.03
C ALA A 129 -10.79 -27.61 -45.62
N PHE A 130 -10.70 -28.00 -44.35
CA PHE A 130 -9.64 -28.84 -43.82
C PHE A 130 -9.58 -30.21 -44.52
N GLU A 131 -10.72 -30.89 -44.65
CA GLU A 131 -10.81 -32.20 -45.33
C GLU A 131 -10.38 -32.15 -46.81
N ASN A 132 -10.55 -31.00 -47.47
CA ASN A 132 -10.19 -30.80 -48.88
C ASN A 132 -8.84 -30.07 -49.06
N GLU A 133 -8.03 -29.92 -48.00
CA GLU A 133 -6.76 -29.18 -48.00
C GLU A 133 -6.87 -27.74 -48.54
N ASN A 134 -8.05 -27.14 -48.41
CA ASN A 134 -8.31 -25.77 -48.82
C ASN A 134 -8.00 -24.79 -47.67
N PRO A 135 -7.51 -23.57 -47.99
CA PRO A 135 -7.36 -22.50 -47.00
C PRO A 135 -8.67 -22.20 -46.27
N ASN A 136 -8.57 -21.73 -45.02
CA ASN A 136 -9.73 -21.37 -44.21
C ASN A 136 -10.64 -20.41 -45.01
N PRO A 137 -11.96 -20.71 -45.12
CA PRO A 137 -12.87 -19.97 -45.99
C PRO A 137 -12.95 -18.47 -45.69
N ILE A 138 -12.69 -18.08 -44.45
CA ILE A 138 -12.76 -16.70 -43.97
C ILE A 138 -11.36 -16.08 -43.92
N ALA A 139 -10.35 -16.77 -43.39
CA ALA A 139 -9.01 -16.22 -43.21
C ALA A 139 -8.27 -15.93 -44.53
N LYS A 140 -8.52 -16.77 -45.55
CA LYS A 140 -7.81 -16.73 -46.84
C LYS A 140 -7.83 -15.37 -47.53
N HIS A 141 -8.85 -14.54 -47.26
CA HIS A 141 -9.00 -13.23 -47.87
C HIS A 141 -7.98 -12.24 -47.31
N ALA A 142 -7.89 -12.09 -45.98
CA ALA A 142 -6.91 -11.21 -45.35
C ALA A 142 -5.47 -11.69 -45.57
N GLU A 143 -5.25 -13.01 -45.53
CA GLU A 143 -3.96 -13.63 -45.81
C GLU A 143 -3.46 -13.36 -47.24
N ALA A 144 -4.38 -13.22 -48.19
CA ALA A 144 -4.09 -12.81 -49.56
C ALA A 144 -4.04 -11.27 -49.75
N GLY A 145 -4.09 -10.49 -48.65
CA GLY A 145 -4.07 -9.03 -48.68
C GLY A 145 -5.40 -8.35 -49.00
N SER A 146 -6.50 -9.11 -49.09
CA SER A 146 -7.84 -8.55 -49.31
C SER A 146 -8.47 -8.08 -48.00
N VAL A 147 -9.00 -6.85 -48.01
CA VAL A 147 -9.86 -6.32 -46.93
C VAL A 147 -11.35 -6.50 -47.22
N THR A 148 -11.70 -7.23 -48.27
CA THR A 148 -13.08 -7.47 -48.71
C THR A 148 -13.43 -8.94 -48.57
N LEU A 149 -14.58 -9.20 -47.95
CA LEU A 149 -15.24 -10.50 -47.97
C LEU A 149 -16.54 -10.39 -48.76
N THR A 150 -16.63 -11.13 -49.87
CA THR A 150 -17.82 -11.14 -50.73
C THR A 150 -18.74 -12.26 -50.33
N PHE A 151 -19.96 -11.91 -49.91
CA PHE A 151 -21.00 -12.87 -49.59
C PHE A 151 -21.41 -13.65 -50.84
N PRO A 152 -21.26 -14.99 -50.87
CA PRO A 152 -21.49 -15.76 -52.08
C PRO A 152 -22.92 -15.67 -52.62
N GLY A 153 -23.05 -15.58 -53.95
CA GLY A 153 -24.33 -15.54 -54.67
C GLY A 153 -25.21 -16.79 -54.47
N TRP A 154 -24.59 -17.92 -54.15
CA TRP A 154 -25.25 -19.22 -53.95
C TRP A 154 -25.69 -19.46 -52.50
N HIS A 155 -25.37 -18.57 -51.56
CA HIS A 155 -25.92 -18.60 -50.21
C HIS A 155 -27.25 -17.86 -50.13
N GLY A 156 -28.21 -18.42 -49.40
CA GLY A 156 -29.40 -17.68 -48.99
C GLY A 156 -29.04 -16.64 -47.91
N MET A 157 -29.78 -15.52 -47.89
CA MET A 157 -29.53 -14.42 -46.95
C MET A 157 -29.84 -14.79 -45.50
N GLU A 158 -30.65 -15.82 -45.26
CA GLU A 158 -30.92 -16.35 -43.92
C GLU A 158 -29.64 -16.76 -43.16
N ARG A 159 -28.59 -17.13 -43.89
CA ARG A 159 -27.28 -17.46 -43.30
C ARG A 159 -26.55 -16.22 -42.79
N TRP A 160 -26.67 -15.10 -43.49
CA TRP A 160 -26.12 -13.83 -43.03
C TRP A 160 -26.91 -13.33 -41.82
N GLU A 161 -28.25 -13.33 -41.92
CA GLU A 161 -29.12 -12.88 -40.84
C GLU A 161 -28.95 -13.66 -39.53
N GLY A 162 -28.70 -14.97 -39.61
CA GLY A 162 -28.45 -15.80 -38.44
C GLY A 162 -27.10 -15.59 -37.75
N GLU A 163 -26.07 -15.12 -38.48
CA GLU A 163 -24.70 -15.07 -37.97
C GLU A 163 -24.16 -13.65 -37.76
N HIS A 164 -24.62 -12.64 -38.51
CA HIS A 164 -24.01 -11.30 -38.50
C HIS A 164 -24.06 -10.61 -37.12
N ARG A 165 -25.06 -10.94 -36.29
CA ARG A 165 -25.20 -10.41 -34.92
C ARG A 165 -24.04 -10.79 -34.00
N ARG A 166 -23.23 -11.78 -34.37
CA ARG A 166 -22.05 -12.22 -33.63
C ARG A 166 -20.78 -11.44 -33.99
N PHE A 167 -20.80 -10.66 -35.07
CA PHE A 167 -19.63 -9.94 -35.56
C PHE A 167 -19.59 -8.53 -34.97
N ALA A 168 -18.40 -8.06 -34.56
CA ALA A 168 -18.24 -6.70 -34.09
C ALA A 168 -18.39 -5.72 -35.27
N LEU A 169 -19.33 -4.77 -35.22
CA LEU A 169 -19.38 -3.71 -36.22
C LEU A 169 -18.28 -2.69 -35.92
N VAL A 170 -17.32 -2.57 -36.84
CA VAL A 170 -16.22 -1.59 -36.75
C VAL A 170 -16.67 -0.23 -37.29
N GLY A 171 -17.57 -0.23 -38.27
CA GLY A 171 -18.10 0.97 -38.89
C GLY A 171 -18.46 0.73 -40.35
N ARG A 172 -18.50 1.80 -41.15
CA ARG A 172 -18.76 1.72 -42.59
C ARG A 172 -17.49 1.98 -43.39
N TYR A 173 -17.35 1.28 -44.51
CA TYR A 173 -16.15 1.39 -45.32
C TYR A 173 -16.05 2.79 -45.95
N GLY A 174 -14.93 3.47 -45.70
CA GLY A 174 -14.68 4.84 -46.17
C GLY A 174 -15.07 5.94 -45.17
N GLU A 175 -15.61 5.59 -44.00
CA GLU A 175 -15.84 6.56 -42.93
C GLU A 175 -14.64 6.70 -41.99
N THR A 176 -14.51 7.89 -41.40
CA THR A 176 -13.59 8.12 -40.28
C THR A 176 -14.35 7.90 -38.98
N VAL A 177 -13.84 7.00 -38.15
CA VAL A 177 -14.39 6.67 -36.84
C VAL A 177 -13.33 7.01 -35.79
N ASP A 178 -13.78 7.47 -34.62
CA ASP A 178 -12.87 7.67 -33.48
C ASP A 178 -12.36 6.31 -33.00
N PHE A 179 -11.06 6.20 -32.75
CA PHE A 179 -10.46 4.97 -32.22
C PHE A 179 -11.11 4.53 -30.90
N ALA A 180 -11.46 5.50 -30.04
CA ALA A 180 -12.13 5.22 -28.76
C ALA A 180 -13.56 4.70 -28.94
N SER A 181 -14.18 4.94 -30.10
CA SER A 181 -15.55 4.46 -30.42
C SER A 181 -15.58 3.08 -31.07
N LEU A 182 -14.41 2.49 -31.36
CA LEU A 182 -14.33 1.14 -31.93
C LEU A 182 -14.67 0.07 -30.90
N ASP A 183 -15.08 -1.12 -31.35
CA ASP A 183 -15.17 -2.30 -30.47
C ASP A 183 -13.79 -2.63 -29.86
N VAL A 184 -13.76 -2.94 -28.56
CA VAL A 184 -12.52 -3.20 -27.80
C VAL A 184 -11.64 -4.27 -28.44
N ARG A 185 -12.24 -5.26 -29.12
CA ARG A 185 -11.51 -6.35 -29.80
C ARG A 185 -10.61 -5.86 -30.93
N VAL A 186 -10.94 -4.70 -31.53
CA VAL A 186 -10.14 -4.09 -32.60
C VAL A 186 -9.30 -2.89 -32.12
N GLN A 187 -9.41 -2.50 -30.84
CA GLN A 187 -8.60 -1.46 -30.20
C GLN A 187 -7.21 -1.96 -29.78
N GLY A 188 -6.48 -2.62 -30.68
CA GLY A 188 -5.18 -3.19 -30.37
C GLY A 188 -4.08 -2.13 -30.13
N PRO A 189 -3.08 -2.40 -29.27
CA PRO A 189 -2.03 -1.43 -28.93
C PRO A 189 -1.12 -1.10 -30.12
N LYS A 190 -0.90 -2.04 -31.05
CA LYS A 190 -0.12 -1.77 -32.27
C LYS A 190 -0.92 -0.91 -33.24
N MET A 191 -2.24 -1.09 -33.30
CA MET A 191 -3.15 -0.25 -34.06
C MET A 191 -3.16 1.17 -33.48
N ALA A 192 -3.33 1.31 -32.16
CA ALA A 192 -3.27 2.59 -31.46
C ALA A 192 -1.94 3.33 -31.73
N ALA A 193 -0.81 2.62 -31.64
CA ALA A 193 0.50 3.18 -31.95
C ALA A 193 0.62 3.58 -33.43
N ARG A 194 0.09 2.76 -34.35
CA ARG A 194 0.15 3.00 -35.79
C ARG A 194 -0.61 4.24 -36.22
N ILE A 195 -1.76 4.51 -35.61
CA ILE A 195 -2.61 5.67 -35.95
C ILE A 195 -2.34 6.89 -35.07
N GLY A 196 -1.40 6.80 -34.11
CA GLY A 196 -1.08 7.89 -33.19
C GLY A 196 -2.08 8.08 -32.04
N ALA A 197 -2.96 7.11 -31.81
CA ALA A 197 -3.90 7.11 -30.68
C ALA A 197 -3.25 6.69 -29.35
N ALA A 198 -2.05 6.09 -29.39
CA ALA A 198 -1.30 5.70 -28.20
C ALA A 198 -0.79 6.88 -27.36
N PHE A 199 -0.82 8.10 -27.89
CA PHE A 199 -0.44 9.33 -27.20
C PHE A 199 -1.32 10.49 -27.64
N ALA A 200 -2.55 10.53 -27.13
CA ALA A 200 -3.20 11.83 -26.99
C ALA A 200 -2.57 12.49 -25.75
N GLY A 201 -1.67 13.45 -25.98
CA GLY A 201 -1.42 14.49 -24.98
C GLY A 201 -2.72 15.26 -24.81
N TRP A 202 -3.56 14.82 -23.88
CA TRP A 202 -4.77 15.55 -23.53
C TRP A 202 -4.33 16.89 -22.94
N SER A 203 -4.97 17.96 -23.41
CA SER A 203 -4.89 19.30 -22.80
C SER A 203 -5.76 19.42 -21.55
N ASP A 204 -6.35 18.32 -21.11
CA ASP A 204 -7.07 18.15 -19.84
C ASP A 204 -6.27 17.15 -18.97
N PRO A 205 -6.19 17.33 -17.64
CA PRO A 205 -5.37 16.51 -16.76
C PRO A 205 -6.05 15.17 -16.53
N GLY A 206 -6.02 14.29 -17.54
CA GLY A 206 -6.31 12.87 -17.34
C GLY A 206 -5.21 12.27 -16.47
N TYR A 207 -5.50 12.08 -15.20
CA TYR A 207 -4.62 11.39 -14.26
C TYR A 207 -4.62 9.90 -14.61
N GLU A 208 -3.43 9.33 -14.88
CA GLU A 208 -3.23 7.90 -14.84
C GLU A 208 -3.41 7.46 -13.37
N VAL A 209 -4.54 6.87 -13.05
CA VAL A 209 -4.79 6.34 -11.71
C VAL A 209 -4.12 4.98 -11.64
N CYS A 210 -3.10 4.85 -10.80
CA CYS A 210 -2.49 3.55 -10.54
C CYS A 210 -3.54 2.60 -9.96
N GLY A 211 -3.47 1.33 -10.34
CA GLY A 211 -4.25 0.27 -9.72
C GLY A 211 -3.89 0.06 -8.26
N SER A 212 -4.61 -0.87 -7.62
CA SER A 212 -4.33 -1.31 -6.25
C SER A 212 -2.86 -1.77 -6.11
N PRO A 213 -2.21 -1.60 -4.93
CA PRO A 213 -0.85 -2.10 -4.75
C PRO A 213 -0.69 -3.59 -5.05
N GLY A 214 0.03 -3.89 -6.14
CA GLY A 214 0.25 -5.26 -6.63
C GLY A 214 -0.78 -5.73 -7.68
N GLU A 215 -1.71 -4.87 -8.10
CA GLU A 215 -2.56 -5.11 -9.26
C GLU A 215 -1.69 -5.20 -10.53
N VAL A 216 -2.00 -6.18 -11.37
CA VAL A 216 -1.35 -6.34 -12.68
C VAL A 216 -2.13 -5.56 -13.74
N ALA A 217 -1.41 -5.02 -14.73
CA ALA A 217 -2.05 -4.27 -15.80
C ALA A 217 -3.11 -5.13 -16.52
N ASN A 218 -4.28 -4.52 -16.74
CA ASN A 218 -5.34 -5.12 -17.55
C ASN A 218 -4.82 -5.50 -18.94
N VAL A 219 -5.35 -6.57 -19.53
CA VAL A 219 -5.08 -6.99 -20.91
C VAL A 219 -6.27 -6.57 -21.78
N PRO A 220 -6.24 -5.40 -22.45
CA PRO A 220 -7.43 -4.85 -23.10
C PRO A 220 -8.01 -5.77 -24.19
N GLY A 221 -7.14 -6.53 -24.88
CA GLY A 221 -7.56 -7.49 -25.90
C GLY A 221 -8.35 -8.69 -25.39
N SER A 222 -8.43 -8.90 -24.08
CA SER A 222 -9.23 -9.96 -23.45
C SER A 222 -10.67 -9.54 -23.16
N GLY A 223 -11.04 -8.28 -23.40
CA GLY A 223 -12.38 -7.76 -23.11
C GLY A 223 -12.68 -7.67 -21.61
N HIS A 224 -13.91 -7.35 -21.26
CA HIS A 224 -14.39 -7.37 -19.87
C HIS A 224 -14.89 -8.76 -19.50
N GLN A 225 -14.11 -9.50 -18.71
CA GLN A 225 -14.43 -10.88 -18.32
C GLN A 225 -15.42 -10.99 -17.16
N TYR A 226 -15.42 -9.99 -16.27
CA TYR A 226 -16.28 -9.96 -15.09
C TYR A 226 -17.12 -8.70 -15.08
N PHE A 227 -18.37 -8.86 -14.64
CA PHE A 227 -19.22 -7.75 -14.31
C PHE A 227 -18.60 -7.04 -13.09
N SER A 228 -18.23 -5.76 -13.22
CA SER A 228 -17.72 -4.93 -12.12
C SER A 228 -18.35 -3.53 -12.17
N PHE A 229 -18.78 -3.01 -11.02
CA PHE A 229 -19.21 -1.61 -10.90
C PHE A 229 -18.02 -0.75 -10.52
N LYS A 230 -17.57 0.14 -11.42
CA LYS A 230 -16.44 1.02 -11.10
C LYS A 230 -16.91 2.35 -10.51
N VAL A 231 -16.24 2.80 -9.45
CA VAL A 231 -16.48 4.15 -8.91
C VAL A 231 -16.18 5.20 -9.98
N GLY A 232 -17.17 6.02 -10.30
CA GLY A 232 -17.10 7.07 -11.32
C GLY A 232 -17.86 6.75 -12.62
N ASP A 233 -18.34 5.51 -12.80
CA ASP A 233 -19.01 5.05 -14.02
C ASP A 233 -20.54 5.18 -13.94
N GLN A 234 -21.03 6.36 -13.58
CA GLN A 234 -22.47 6.63 -13.51
C GLN A 234 -23.05 6.82 -14.93
N GLY A 235 -23.31 5.72 -15.65
CA GLY A 235 -23.98 5.80 -16.95
C GLY A 235 -24.28 4.48 -17.65
N ASP A 236 -23.36 3.50 -17.59
CA ASP A 236 -23.41 2.33 -18.47
C ASP A 236 -24.10 1.10 -17.85
N VAL A 237 -25.19 1.34 -17.13
CA VAL A 237 -25.95 0.33 -16.35
C VAL A 237 -26.73 -0.68 -17.20
N ASN A 238 -26.67 -0.62 -18.53
CA ASN A 238 -27.56 -1.39 -19.42
C ASN A 238 -26.88 -1.94 -20.69
N MET A 239 -25.57 -2.13 -20.70
CA MET A 239 -24.96 -2.82 -21.83
C MET A 239 -24.99 -4.34 -21.61
N ASP A 240 -25.93 -5.00 -22.29
CA ASP A 240 -25.73 -6.36 -22.81
C ASP A 240 -24.47 -6.32 -23.69
N THR A 241 -23.29 -6.32 -23.07
CA THR A 241 -22.06 -6.57 -23.78
C THR A 241 -22.02 -8.06 -24.10
N LEU A 242 -21.63 -8.41 -25.32
CA LEU A 242 -21.56 -9.78 -25.86
C LEU A 242 -20.72 -10.76 -25.00
N ASP A 243 -19.99 -10.26 -24.01
CA ASP A 243 -19.10 -11.00 -23.13
C ASP A 243 -19.71 -11.38 -21.76
N GLN A 244 -20.95 -10.97 -21.45
CA GLN A 244 -21.57 -11.15 -20.12
C GLN A 244 -22.80 -12.07 -20.11
N ASP A 245 -22.65 -13.34 -19.68
CA ASP A 245 -23.76 -14.29 -19.51
C ASP A 245 -24.14 -14.57 -18.03
N HIS A 246 -23.46 -13.94 -17.06
CA HIS A 246 -23.57 -14.28 -15.64
C HIS A 246 -23.69 -13.05 -14.74
N GLY A 247 -24.44 -13.18 -13.64
CA GLY A 247 -24.58 -12.11 -12.66
C GLY A 247 -23.34 -11.96 -11.75
N PRO A 248 -23.15 -10.78 -11.14
CA PRO A 248 -21.96 -10.42 -10.36
C PRO A 248 -21.68 -11.36 -9.17
N TRP A 249 -22.75 -11.92 -8.56
CA TRP A 249 -22.70 -12.86 -7.44
C TRP A 249 -21.90 -14.15 -7.66
N TYR A 250 -21.54 -14.46 -8.91
CA TYR A 250 -20.82 -15.69 -9.27
C TYR A 250 -19.38 -15.44 -9.73
N SER A 251 -18.95 -14.17 -9.79
CA SER A 251 -17.64 -13.80 -10.31
C SER A 251 -16.50 -14.43 -9.51
N ASN A 252 -16.55 -14.40 -8.18
CA ASN A 252 -15.52 -14.99 -7.32
C ASN A 252 -15.31 -16.50 -7.55
N GLU A 253 -16.40 -17.26 -7.62
CA GLU A 253 -16.36 -18.70 -7.90
C GLU A 253 -15.74 -18.97 -9.29
N MET A 254 -16.09 -18.16 -10.28
CA MET A 254 -15.59 -18.28 -11.64
C MET A 254 -14.11 -17.92 -11.78
N ILE A 255 -13.68 -16.83 -11.14
CA ILE A 255 -12.27 -16.40 -11.08
C ILE A 255 -11.44 -17.54 -10.53
N TRP A 256 -11.77 -18.02 -9.34
CA TRP A 256 -11.00 -19.06 -8.67
C TRP A 256 -11.01 -20.38 -9.44
N SER A 257 -12.18 -20.83 -9.92
CA SER A 257 -12.29 -22.07 -10.70
C SER A 257 -11.48 -22.00 -12.00
N THR A 258 -11.47 -20.85 -12.66
CA THR A 258 -10.70 -20.62 -13.89
C THR A 258 -9.21 -20.63 -13.62
N ILE A 259 -8.74 -19.95 -12.56
CA ILE A 259 -7.34 -19.95 -12.14
C ILE A 259 -6.90 -21.37 -11.77
N ALA A 260 -7.68 -22.08 -10.96
CA ALA A 260 -7.36 -23.43 -10.53
C ALA A 260 -7.21 -24.40 -11.74
N LEU A 261 -8.06 -24.26 -12.76
CA LEU A 261 -8.07 -25.14 -13.94
C LEU A 261 -7.08 -24.76 -15.04
N LYS A 262 -6.83 -23.46 -15.28
CA LYS A 262 -6.05 -22.99 -16.43
C LYS A 262 -4.63 -22.56 -16.07
N SER A 263 -4.35 -22.21 -14.82
CA SER A 263 -3.02 -21.72 -14.43
C SER A 263 -1.94 -22.80 -14.60
N LEU A 264 -0.75 -22.35 -15.02
CA LEU A 264 0.41 -23.20 -15.25
C LEU A 264 1.22 -23.44 -13.96
N ASP A 265 1.10 -22.54 -12.98
CA ASP A 265 1.85 -22.51 -11.72
C ASP A 265 1.12 -23.22 -10.57
N GLN A 266 0.69 -24.46 -10.81
CA GLN A 266 -0.16 -25.24 -9.89
C GLN A 266 0.39 -25.39 -8.47
N LEU A 267 1.72 -25.43 -8.29
CA LEU A 267 2.31 -25.47 -6.96
C LEU A 267 2.03 -24.19 -6.18
N ARG A 268 2.14 -23.02 -6.83
CA ARG A 268 1.82 -21.72 -6.24
C ARG A 268 0.36 -21.68 -5.80
N GLN A 269 -0.54 -22.13 -6.66
CA GLN A 269 -1.98 -22.15 -6.37
C GLN A 269 -2.32 -23.09 -5.21
N ARG A 270 -1.67 -24.27 -5.12
CA ARG A 270 -1.84 -25.17 -3.97
C ARG A 270 -1.34 -24.56 -2.65
N VAL A 271 -0.22 -23.85 -2.68
CA VAL A 271 0.31 -23.18 -1.49
C VAL A 271 -0.57 -21.99 -1.11
N ALA A 272 -1.04 -21.21 -2.08
CA ALA A 272 -1.97 -20.11 -1.85
C ALA A 272 -3.28 -20.60 -1.20
N TRP A 273 -3.84 -21.71 -1.69
CA TRP A 273 -5.00 -22.36 -1.09
C TRP A 273 -4.74 -22.82 0.36
N ALA A 274 -3.59 -23.44 0.63
CA ALA A 274 -3.24 -23.82 2.00
C ALA A 274 -3.09 -22.58 2.92
N LEU A 275 -2.59 -21.46 2.41
CA LEU A 275 -2.48 -20.22 3.17
C LEU A 275 -3.85 -19.57 3.43
N SER A 276 -4.78 -19.60 2.46
CA SER A 276 -6.14 -19.08 2.68
C SER A 276 -6.91 -19.86 3.76
N GLU A 277 -6.60 -21.14 3.96
CA GLU A 277 -7.14 -21.96 5.06
C GLU A 277 -6.50 -21.64 6.43
N ILE A 278 -5.37 -20.94 6.46
CA ILE A 278 -4.76 -20.43 7.70
C ILE A 278 -5.29 -19.04 8.03
N PHE A 279 -5.39 -18.16 7.02
CA PHE A 279 -5.83 -16.78 7.14
C PHE A 279 -7.28 -16.61 6.68
N VAL A 280 -8.18 -17.34 7.34
CA VAL A 280 -9.59 -17.46 6.93
C VAL A 280 -10.35 -16.15 7.13
N VAL A 281 -11.16 -15.78 6.13
CA VAL A 281 -12.18 -14.72 6.17
C VAL A 281 -13.56 -15.29 5.78
N THR A 282 -14.66 -14.69 6.25
CA THR A 282 -16.01 -15.18 5.94
C THR A 282 -16.89 -14.15 5.25
N GLU A 283 -17.54 -14.56 4.16
CA GLU A 283 -18.52 -13.75 3.40
C GLU A 283 -19.71 -13.27 4.23
N ASN A 284 -20.06 -13.95 5.33
CA ASN A 284 -21.21 -13.55 6.15
C ASN A 284 -20.91 -12.31 7.02
N ASP A 285 -19.64 -12.10 7.36
CA ASP A 285 -19.21 -10.97 8.18
C ASP A 285 -18.81 -9.75 7.33
N ILE A 286 -18.69 -9.93 6.01
CA ILE A 286 -18.25 -8.94 5.02
C ILE A 286 -19.33 -8.83 3.94
N ASP A 287 -20.22 -7.82 4.04
CA ASP A 287 -21.41 -7.62 3.18
C ASP A 287 -21.06 -7.10 1.77
N SER A 288 -20.13 -7.77 1.09
CA SER A 288 -19.54 -7.34 -0.19
C SER A 288 -19.44 -8.50 -1.18
N ASN A 289 -20.44 -9.39 -1.18
CA ASN A 289 -20.50 -10.60 -2.02
C ASN A 289 -20.68 -10.32 -3.53
N GLN A 290 -20.89 -9.06 -3.90
CA GLN A 290 -21.06 -8.61 -5.28
C GLN A 290 -19.78 -8.08 -5.89
N ASP A 291 -18.83 -7.64 -5.06
CA ASP A 291 -17.57 -7.06 -5.49
C ASP A 291 -16.55 -8.19 -5.63
N SER A 292 -15.92 -8.32 -6.80
CA SER A 292 -14.97 -9.39 -7.10
C SER A 292 -13.53 -9.02 -6.72
N GLU A 293 -13.18 -7.75 -6.91
CA GLU A 293 -11.83 -7.22 -6.73
C GLU A 293 -11.37 -7.33 -5.27
N ILE A 294 -12.27 -7.15 -4.30
CA ILE A 294 -11.93 -7.25 -2.87
C ILE A 294 -11.47 -8.69 -2.50
N TRP A 295 -12.16 -9.71 -3.00
CA TRP A 295 -11.88 -11.11 -2.69
C TRP A 295 -10.71 -11.63 -3.50
N GLY A 296 -10.63 -11.24 -4.79
CA GLY A 296 -9.47 -11.50 -5.64
C GLY A 296 -8.20 -10.90 -5.03
N GLY A 297 -8.25 -9.62 -4.63
CA GLY A 297 -7.14 -8.93 -3.99
C GLY A 297 -6.69 -9.58 -2.68
N TYR A 298 -7.62 -10.08 -1.86
CA TYR A 298 -7.26 -10.83 -0.65
C TYR A 298 -6.59 -12.17 -0.97
N TYR A 299 -7.10 -12.94 -1.93
CA TYR A 299 -6.50 -14.21 -2.34
C TYR A 299 -5.13 -14.02 -3.01
N ASP A 300 -4.95 -12.93 -3.76
CA ASP A 300 -3.71 -12.58 -4.45
C ASP A 300 -2.54 -12.34 -3.48
N ILE A 301 -2.80 -11.93 -2.24
CA ILE A 301 -1.79 -11.89 -1.15
C ILE A 301 -1.09 -13.25 -1.04
N PHE A 302 -1.85 -14.34 -1.05
CA PHE A 302 -1.30 -15.69 -0.91
C PHE A 302 -0.64 -16.20 -2.18
N VAL A 303 -1.19 -15.85 -3.35
CA VAL A 303 -0.58 -16.21 -4.64
C VAL A 303 0.79 -15.55 -4.79
N ARG A 304 0.88 -14.23 -4.57
CA ARG A 304 2.15 -13.50 -4.70
C ARG A 304 3.18 -13.95 -3.66
N ASN A 305 2.74 -14.20 -2.42
CA ASN A 305 3.63 -14.55 -1.32
C ASN A 305 3.81 -16.06 -1.06
N ALA A 306 3.29 -16.94 -1.91
CA ALA A 306 3.39 -18.40 -1.73
C ALA A 306 4.82 -18.93 -1.48
N PHE A 307 5.84 -18.22 -1.99
CA PHE A 307 7.26 -18.55 -1.82
C PHE A 307 8.07 -17.34 -1.29
N SER A 308 7.41 -16.40 -0.60
CA SER A 308 8.03 -15.20 -0.01
C SER A 308 8.25 -15.39 1.50
N SER A 309 8.35 -14.29 2.25
CA SER A 309 8.39 -14.29 3.70
C SER A 309 7.00 -14.45 4.32
N TYR A 310 6.89 -15.29 5.34
CA TYR A 310 5.67 -15.40 6.15
C TYR A 310 5.32 -14.08 6.85
N ARG A 311 6.34 -13.25 7.15
CA ARG A 311 6.19 -11.91 7.74
C ARG A 311 5.48 -10.95 6.78
N ASP A 312 5.71 -11.07 5.48
CA ASP A 312 5.04 -10.24 4.47
C ASP A 312 3.56 -10.59 4.37
N ILE A 313 3.22 -11.89 4.41
CA ILE A 313 1.81 -12.34 4.45
C ILE A 313 1.12 -11.78 5.69
N LEU A 314 1.73 -11.93 6.87
CA LEU A 314 1.16 -11.40 8.10
C LEU A 314 0.92 -9.90 8.00
N LYS A 315 1.88 -9.12 7.47
CA LYS A 315 1.71 -7.68 7.28
C LYS A 315 0.57 -7.37 6.32
N GLU A 316 0.56 -7.95 5.13
CA GLU A 316 -0.47 -7.65 4.12
C GLU A 316 -1.87 -8.03 4.59
N VAL A 317 -2.03 -9.19 5.25
CA VAL A 317 -3.29 -9.60 5.87
C VAL A 317 -3.69 -8.64 7.00
N SER A 318 -2.75 -8.19 7.83
CA SER A 318 -3.01 -7.22 8.92
C SER A 318 -3.44 -5.83 8.44
N PHE A 319 -3.08 -5.46 7.21
CA PHE A 319 -3.48 -4.17 6.64
C PHE A 319 -4.64 -4.32 5.65
N ASN A 320 -5.12 -5.53 5.38
CA ASN A 320 -6.21 -5.73 4.44
C ASN A 320 -7.57 -5.33 5.09
N PRO A 321 -8.39 -4.50 4.42
CA PRO A 321 -9.70 -4.08 4.92
C PRO A 321 -10.64 -5.21 5.32
N ILE A 322 -10.67 -6.32 4.56
CA ILE A 322 -11.54 -7.47 4.84
C ILE A 322 -11.20 -8.09 6.20
N MET A 323 -9.89 -8.27 6.46
CA MET A 323 -9.41 -8.75 7.76
C MET A 323 -9.71 -7.73 8.87
N GLY A 324 -9.51 -6.43 8.58
CA GLY A 324 -9.87 -5.28 9.43
C GLY A 324 -11.30 -5.33 9.96
N THR A 325 -12.23 -5.56 9.05
CA THR A 325 -13.68 -5.66 9.32
C THR A 325 -14.01 -6.93 10.07
N MET A 326 -13.54 -8.09 9.59
CA MET A 326 -13.85 -9.40 10.19
C MET A 326 -13.43 -9.50 11.66
N LEU A 327 -12.24 -8.99 11.98
CA LEU A 327 -11.68 -9.03 13.33
C LEU A 327 -11.80 -7.69 14.06
N THR A 328 -12.72 -6.84 13.60
CA THR A 328 -13.28 -5.66 14.29
C THR A 328 -12.28 -4.61 14.79
N TYR A 329 -11.06 -4.59 14.25
CA TYR A 329 -10.04 -3.60 14.60
C TYR A 329 -10.00 -2.41 13.63
N LEU A 330 -10.71 -2.49 12.49
CA LEU A 330 -10.96 -1.34 11.63
C LEU A 330 -11.68 -0.23 12.43
N GLY A 331 -11.08 0.96 12.48
CA GLY A 331 -11.61 2.10 13.23
C GLY A 331 -11.44 2.03 14.75
N SER A 332 -10.78 0.98 15.29
CA SER A 332 -10.46 0.85 16.72
C SER A 332 -9.63 2.04 17.20
N ARG A 333 -9.86 2.54 18.42
CA ARG A 333 -9.21 3.75 18.95
C ARG A 333 -8.53 3.48 20.28
N SER A 334 -7.46 4.23 20.57
CA SER A 334 -6.74 4.14 21.83
C SER A 334 -7.61 4.58 23.02
N LEU A 335 -7.32 4.02 24.19
CA LEU A 335 -7.96 4.41 25.44
C LEU A 335 -7.78 5.91 25.70
N ALA A 336 -6.57 6.41 25.49
CA ALA A 336 -6.24 7.83 25.64
C ALA A 336 -7.13 8.73 24.78
N PHE A 337 -7.34 8.36 23.51
CA PHE A 337 -8.25 9.09 22.63
C PHE A 337 -9.69 9.08 23.16
N ASN A 338 -10.20 7.92 23.58
CA ASN A 338 -11.57 7.79 24.07
C ASN A 338 -11.82 8.57 25.37
N ILE A 339 -10.80 8.70 26.21
CA ILE A 339 -10.86 9.53 27.41
C ILE A 339 -10.87 11.01 27.04
N GLU A 340 -9.93 11.45 26.19
CA GLU A 340 -9.77 12.85 25.82
C GLU A 340 -10.95 13.40 25.02
N GLU A 341 -11.51 12.62 24.09
CA GLU A 341 -12.55 13.10 23.16
C GLU A 341 -13.97 12.74 23.61
N ASN A 342 -14.15 11.59 24.26
CA ASN A 342 -15.49 11.07 24.60
C ASN A 342 -15.74 10.99 26.13
N GLY A 343 -14.73 11.24 26.97
CA GLY A 343 -14.84 11.08 28.43
C GLY A 343 -15.14 9.64 28.88
N SER A 344 -14.82 8.65 28.04
CA SER A 344 -15.21 7.25 28.24
C SER A 344 -13.99 6.31 28.29
N MET A 345 -13.98 5.38 29.24
CA MET A 345 -12.95 4.34 29.35
C MET A 345 -13.27 3.16 28.42
N LEU A 346 -13.07 3.36 27.12
CA LEU A 346 -13.22 2.31 26.10
C LEU A 346 -11.84 1.79 25.69
N PHE A 347 -11.62 0.50 25.91
CA PHE A 347 -10.38 -0.19 25.57
C PHE A 347 -10.35 -0.58 24.08
N PRO A 348 -9.16 -0.71 23.47
CA PRO A 348 -9.00 -1.21 22.12
C PRO A 348 -9.57 -2.63 21.92
N ASP A 349 -10.05 -2.90 20.71
CA ASP A 349 -10.50 -4.24 20.31
C ASP A 349 -9.37 -5.29 20.37
N GLU A 350 -9.65 -6.42 21.03
CA GLU A 350 -8.68 -7.49 21.26
C GLU A 350 -8.77 -8.67 20.28
N ASN A 351 -9.79 -8.73 19.43
CA ASN A 351 -10.06 -9.89 18.57
C ASN A 351 -8.87 -10.14 17.63
N TYR A 352 -8.40 -9.11 16.92
CA TYR A 352 -7.26 -9.28 16.03
C TYR A 352 -5.97 -9.69 16.76
N ALA A 353 -5.67 -9.06 17.89
CA ALA A 353 -4.50 -9.39 18.69
C ALA A 353 -4.54 -10.85 19.20
N ARG A 354 -5.73 -11.33 19.54
CA ARG A 354 -5.96 -12.72 19.93
C ARG A 354 -5.73 -13.67 18.75
N GLU A 355 -6.35 -13.41 17.60
CA GLU A 355 -6.26 -14.32 16.46
C GLU A 355 -4.89 -14.34 15.80
N ILE A 356 -4.21 -13.18 15.68
CA ILE A 356 -2.86 -13.16 15.12
C ILE A 356 -1.88 -13.99 15.95
N TRP A 357 -2.04 -14.02 17.28
CA TRP A 357 -1.23 -14.86 18.16
C TRP A 357 -1.72 -16.30 18.21
N GLN A 358 -3.01 -16.52 18.40
CA GLN A 358 -3.57 -17.86 18.62
C GLN A 358 -3.67 -18.69 17.35
N LEU A 359 -4.14 -18.07 16.27
CA LEU A 359 -4.52 -18.75 15.04
C LEU A 359 -3.55 -18.52 13.91
N PHE A 360 -2.80 -17.41 13.86
CA PHE A 360 -1.92 -17.17 12.71
C PHE A 360 -0.46 -17.48 13.02
N SER A 361 0.09 -17.06 14.16
CA SER A 361 1.55 -17.11 14.39
C SER A 361 2.02 -18.04 15.52
N ILE A 362 1.60 -17.82 16.78
CA ILE A 362 2.25 -18.43 17.95
C ILE A 362 1.54 -19.72 18.39
N GLY A 363 0.22 -19.74 18.45
CA GLY A 363 -0.55 -20.83 19.06
C GLY A 363 -0.70 -20.72 20.58
N LEU A 364 -1.53 -21.60 21.16
CA LEU A 364 -1.91 -21.58 22.58
C LEU A 364 -0.85 -22.15 23.54
N TRP A 365 -0.04 -23.08 23.07
CA TRP A 365 0.85 -23.89 23.90
C TRP A 365 2.27 -23.83 23.38
N LYS A 366 3.24 -23.77 24.28
CA LYS A 366 4.66 -23.81 23.91
C LYS A 366 4.99 -25.18 23.31
N LEU A 367 5.79 -25.16 22.25
CA LEU A 367 6.19 -26.31 21.43
C LEU A 367 7.71 -26.47 21.49
N ASN A 368 8.15 -27.70 21.30
CA ASN A 368 9.50 -28.01 20.85
C ASN A 368 9.58 -27.83 19.33
N ASP A 369 10.80 -27.77 18.78
CA ASP A 369 11.02 -27.61 17.33
C ASP A 369 10.42 -28.74 16.48
N ASP A 370 10.08 -29.88 17.10
CA ASP A 370 9.41 -31.00 16.47
C ASP A 370 7.89 -30.99 16.57
N GLY A 371 7.31 -29.88 17.03
CA GLY A 371 5.86 -29.68 17.17
C GLY A 371 5.24 -30.37 18.39
N THR A 372 6.02 -31.07 19.22
CA THR A 372 5.51 -31.65 20.47
C THR A 372 5.34 -30.59 21.56
N LEU A 373 4.36 -30.78 22.46
CA LEU A 373 4.07 -29.84 23.54
C LEU A 373 5.22 -29.79 24.55
N LYS A 374 5.66 -28.58 24.92
CA LYS A 374 6.48 -28.36 26.12
C LYS A 374 5.60 -28.49 27.35
N VAL A 375 6.00 -29.38 28.26
CA VAL A 375 5.29 -29.65 29.51
C VAL A 375 6.07 -29.11 30.70
N GLY A 376 5.34 -28.53 31.67
CA GLY A 376 5.90 -28.06 32.93
C GLY A 376 6.30 -29.21 33.85
N SER A 377 6.84 -28.86 35.02
CA SER A 377 7.18 -29.84 36.07
C SER A 377 5.98 -30.63 36.59
N ASP A 378 4.76 -30.13 36.36
CA ASP A 378 3.49 -30.76 36.70
C ASP A 378 2.92 -31.66 35.58
N GLY A 379 3.66 -31.80 34.47
CA GLY A 379 3.26 -32.59 33.30
C GLY A 379 2.19 -31.93 32.43
N LYS A 380 1.80 -30.68 32.71
CA LYS A 380 0.81 -29.95 31.90
C LYS A 380 1.46 -29.12 30.80
N PRO A 381 0.80 -28.93 29.65
CA PRO A 381 1.27 -28.01 28.62
C PRO A 381 1.45 -26.59 29.17
N ILE A 382 2.51 -25.92 28.75
CA ILE A 382 2.81 -24.55 29.18
C ILE A 382 2.12 -23.57 28.22
N PRO A 383 1.26 -22.65 28.69
CA PRO A 383 0.65 -21.65 27.83
C PRO A 383 1.71 -20.69 27.27
N THR A 384 1.51 -20.23 26.04
CA THR A 384 2.39 -19.25 25.37
C THR A 384 2.22 -17.85 25.94
N TYR A 385 0.99 -17.46 26.26
CA TYR A 385 0.61 -16.12 26.69
C TYR A 385 -0.57 -16.12 27.66
N ASP A 386 -0.83 -14.97 28.28
CA ASP A 386 -2.03 -14.70 29.08
C ASP A 386 -2.90 -13.57 28.48
N ASN A 387 -4.06 -13.29 29.10
CA ASN A 387 -4.97 -12.27 28.59
C ASN A 387 -4.37 -10.85 28.67
N LYS A 388 -3.46 -10.59 29.60
CA LYS A 388 -2.80 -9.28 29.70
C LYS A 388 -1.86 -9.06 28.53
N ASP A 389 -1.26 -10.12 28.00
CA ASP A 389 -0.45 -10.04 26.79
C ASP A 389 -1.29 -9.65 25.56
N ILE A 390 -2.48 -10.24 25.40
CA ILE A 390 -3.42 -9.89 24.32
C ILE A 390 -3.83 -8.41 24.42
N MET A 391 -4.27 -7.96 25.60
CA MET A 391 -4.66 -6.55 25.80
C MET A 391 -3.50 -5.58 25.53
N ALA A 392 -2.27 -5.94 25.90
CA ALA A 392 -1.10 -5.11 25.65
C ALA A 392 -0.83 -4.94 24.15
N MET A 393 -1.00 -5.99 23.36
CA MET A 393 -0.79 -6.00 21.90
C MET A 393 -1.96 -5.41 21.11
N ALA A 394 -3.20 -5.54 21.58
CA ALA A 394 -4.38 -4.90 21.01
C ALA A 394 -4.19 -3.39 20.79
N ARG A 395 -3.48 -2.73 21.71
CA ARG A 395 -3.13 -1.31 21.61
C ARG A 395 -2.36 -0.94 20.34
N GLY A 396 -1.52 -1.84 19.83
CA GLY A 396 -0.78 -1.63 18.57
C GLY A 396 -1.66 -1.67 17.31
N TRP A 397 -2.89 -2.16 17.39
CA TRP A 397 -3.83 -2.26 16.26
C TRP A 397 -4.94 -1.18 16.26
N THR A 398 -4.77 -0.13 17.06
CA THR A 398 -5.66 1.06 17.07
C THR A 398 -5.53 1.91 15.79
N GLY A 399 -6.28 2.99 15.60
CA GLY A 399 -6.10 4.01 14.55
C GLY A 399 -5.94 3.57 13.09
N LEU A 400 -6.36 2.35 12.71
CA LEU A 400 -6.41 1.90 11.32
C LEU A 400 -7.75 2.28 10.71
N GLU A 401 -7.73 2.81 9.49
CA GLU A 401 -8.93 3.18 8.73
C GLU A 401 -8.75 2.85 7.24
N LEU A 402 -9.88 2.79 6.54
CA LEU A 402 -9.89 2.62 5.10
C LEU A 402 -9.18 3.79 4.39
N GLN A 403 -8.65 3.49 3.21
CA GLN A 403 -8.12 4.52 2.32
C GLN A 403 -9.28 5.40 1.80
N PRO A 404 -9.01 6.67 1.47
CA PRO A 404 -9.97 7.47 0.72
C PRO A 404 -10.35 6.78 -0.60
N SER A 405 -11.58 7.00 -1.05
CA SER A 405 -12.04 6.56 -2.37
C SER A 405 -11.11 7.06 -3.48
N ARG A 406 -10.78 6.21 -4.45
CA ARG A 406 -10.14 6.62 -5.72
C ARG A 406 -11.04 6.24 -6.90
N PRO A 407 -10.79 6.74 -8.13
CA PRO A 407 -11.41 6.18 -9.32
C PRO A 407 -11.01 4.69 -9.48
N ASN A 408 -11.38 4.03 -10.58
CA ASN A 408 -10.79 2.76 -11.05
C ASN A 408 -10.79 1.52 -10.12
N TYR A 409 -11.58 1.49 -9.05
CA TYR A 409 -11.81 0.28 -8.24
C TYR A 409 -13.29 -0.14 -8.24
N GLU A 410 -13.53 -1.42 -7.99
CA GLU A 410 -14.87 -2.00 -7.91
C GLU A 410 -15.61 -1.65 -6.61
N SER A 411 -16.81 -1.08 -6.73
CA SER A 411 -17.72 -0.82 -5.62
C SER A 411 -19.17 -0.79 -6.10
N TRP A 412 -19.99 -1.66 -5.53
CA TRP A 412 -21.44 -1.64 -5.75
C TRP A 412 -22.14 -0.41 -5.13
N ASP A 413 -21.60 0.16 -4.05
CA ASP A 413 -22.19 1.35 -3.43
C ASP A 413 -21.84 2.61 -4.25
N LEU A 414 -22.69 2.93 -5.24
CA LEU A 414 -22.59 4.12 -6.08
C LEU A 414 -22.86 5.44 -5.32
N ARG A 415 -23.10 5.41 -4.00
CA ARG A 415 -23.22 6.62 -3.20
C ARG A 415 -21.84 7.26 -3.07
N TYR A 416 -21.78 8.53 -3.44
CA TYR A 416 -20.59 9.38 -3.59
C TYR A 416 -19.77 9.62 -2.30
N TRP A 417 -19.47 8.61 -1.47
CA TRP A 417 -18.52 8.67 -0.34
C TRP A 417 -17.95 7.27 0.04
N ALA A 418 -18.05 6.26 -0.84
CA ALA A 418 -17.59 4.91 -0.54
C ALA A 418 -16.09 4.90 -0.20
N SER A 419 -15.74 4.34 0.96
CA SER A 419 -14.34 4.15 1.34
C SER A 419 -13.71 3.06 0.47
N ASN A 420 -12.39 3.08 0.34
CA ASN A 420 -11.67 2.08 -0.45
C ASN A 420 -11.42 0.83 0.40
N GLU A 421 -12.11 -0.25 0.05
CA GLU A 421 -12.10 -1.55 0.75
C GLU A 421 -11.10 -2.55 0.14
N ILE A 422 -10.32 -2.14 -0.86
CA ILE A 422 -9.35 -2.99 -1.56
C ILE A 422 -7.94 -2.66 -1.11
N ASP A 423 -7.61 -1.37 -1.11
CA ASP A 423 -6.26 -0.92 -0.79
C ASP A 423 -5.93 -1.14 0.70
N PRO A 424 -4.66 -1.39 1.04
CA PRO A 424 -4.24 -1.55 2.43
C PRO A 424 -4.70 -0.37 3.29
N MET A 425 -5.32 -0.67 4.43
CA MET A 425 -5.75 0.30 5.44
C MET A 425 -4.61 1.27 5.75
N ARG A 426 -4.96 2.54 5.97
CA ARG A 426 -4.01 3.56 6.42
C ARG A 426 -4.09 3.71 7.92
N ILE A 427 -2.98 4.15 8.52
CA ILE A 427 -3.00 4.64 9.88
C ILE A 427 -3.45 6.09 9.83
N MET A 428 -4.54 6.40 10.53
CA MET A 428 -4.95 7.77 10.73
C MET A 428 -3.92 8.54 11.53
N SER A 429 -3.69 9.78 11.11
CA SER A 429 -2.84 10.72 11.85
C SER A 429 -3.59 11.56 12.90
N ARG A 430 -4.85 11.23 13.16
CA ARG A 430 -5.56 11.72 14.36
C ARG A 430 -4.97 10.98 15.57
N ASP A 431 -5.01 11.56 16.76
CA ASP A 431 -4.44 10.95 17.97
C ASP A 431 -5.14 9.65 18.45
N THR A 432 -5.74 8.87 17.54
CA THR A 432 -6.43 7.60 17.78
C THR A 432 -5.48 6.45 18.04
N ARG A 433 -4.17 6.64 17.84
CA ARG A 433 -3.14 5.64 18.10
C ARG A 433 -2.76 5.59 19.57
N ASP A 434 -2.48 4.39 20.05
CA ASP A 434 -1.91 4.20 21.37
C ASP A 434 -0.40 4.44 21.31
N VAL A 435 0.06 5.45 22.05
CA VAL A 435 1.45 5.91 22.03
C VAL A 435 2.30 5.34 23.16
N PHE A 436 1.69 4.58 24.07
CA PHE A 436 2.37 4.13 25.27
C PHE A 436 3.17 2.86 25.01
N PRO A 437 4.17 2.56 25.85
CA PRO A 437 4.98 1.37 25.70
C PRO A 437 4.17 0.08 25.72
N LYS A 438 4.59 -0.88 24.89
CA LYS A 438 3.95 -2.18 24.71
C LYS A 438 4.92 -3.28 25.07
N LEU A 439 4.51 -4.14 25.99
CA LEU A 439 5.29 -5.30 26.43
C LEU A 439 4.77 -6.54 25.70
N GLY A 440 5.57 -7.04 24.76
CA GLY A 440 5.31 -8.28 24.02
C GLY A 440 5.98 -9.50 24.66
N LEU A 441 6.08 -10.59 23.90
CA LEU A 441 6.65 -11.87 24.34
C LEU A 441 7.98 -12.20 23.67
N ASP A 442 8.84 -12.90 24.39
CA ASP A 442 10.00 -13.58 23.82
C ASP A 442 10.15 -15.00 24.41
N ASP A 443 11.16 -15.73 23.92
CA ASP A 443 11.41 -17.12 24.32
C ASP A 443 11.89 -17.27 25.78
N ASN A 444 12.43 -16.19 26.36
CA ASN A 444 13.07 -16.15 27.68
C ASN A 444 12.27 -15.32 28.72
N GLY A 445 11.07 -14.84 28.38
CA GLY A 445 10.31 -13.88 29.16
C GLY A 445 9.50 -12.89 28.31
N ARG A 446 9.61 -11.61 28.66
CA ARG A 446 8.85 -10.51 28.04
C ARG A 446 9.82 -9.44 27.54
N LYS A 447 9.57 -8.95 26.33
CA LYS A 447 10.40 -7.96 25.62
C LYS A 447 9.53 -6.77 25.21
N TYR A 448 10.05 -5.54 25.26
CA TYR A 448 9.29 -4.38 24.79
C TYR A 448 9.31 -4.31 23.26
N ILE A 449 8.20 -3.85 22.70
CA ILE A 449 8.17 -3.41 21.30
C ILE A 449 9.13 -2.21 21.17
N GLY A 450 10.11 -2.30 20.28
CA GLY A 450 11.16 -1.30 20.12
C GLY A 450 12.49 -1.64 20.82
N ASP A 451 12.57 -2.73 21.60
CA ASP A 451 13.86 -3.22 22.09
C ASP A 451 14.78 -3.59 20.90
N LYS A 452 16.05 -3.21 21.00
CA LYS A 452 17.09 -3.28 19.95
C LYS A 452 16.91 -2.29 18.79
N VAL A 453 15.92 -1.40 18.84
CA VAL A 453 15.83 -0.25 17.93
C VAL A 453 16.64 0.91 18.50
N GLN A 454 17.28 1.70 17.63
CA GLN A 454 18.11 2.84 18.02
C GLN A 454 17.30 3.95 18.71
N ARG A 455 17.95 4.69 19.62
CA ARG A 455 17.34 5.87 20.25
C ARG A 455 17.22 7.05 19.28
N CYS A 456 16.10 7.76 19.32
CA CYS A 456 15.90 8.96 18.50
C CYS A 456 16.88 10.08 18.84
N ASP A 457 17.24 10.22 20.13
CA ASP A 457 18.18 11.25 20.63
C ASP A 457 19.66 10.87 20.42
N SER A 458 19.93 9.64 19.98
CA SER A 458 21.28 9.19 19.64
C SER A 458 21.62 9.32 18.17
N MET A 459 20.65 9.67 17.31
CA MET A 459 20.89 9.84 15.88
C MET A 459 21.89 10.99 15.61
N PRO A 460 22.64 10.94 14.49
CA PRO A 460 23.55 12.01 14.13
C PRO A 460 22.79 13.34 13.92
N ASP A 461 23.42 14.45 14.31
CA ASP A 461 22.90 15.79 14.04
C ASP A 461 22.61 15.95 12.54
N LYS A 462 21.44 16.50 12.20
CA LYS A 462 20.98 16.65 10.80
C LYS A 462 20.99 15.33 10.04
N ALA A 463 20.46 14.27 10.65
CA ALA A 463 20.33 12.93 10.07
C ALA A 463 19.75 12.91 8.64
N PHE A 464 18.96 13.91 8.25
CA PHE A 464 18.42 14.07 6.90
C PHE A 464 19.47 14.32 5.80
N LEU A 465 20.68 14.75 6.15
CA LEU A 465 21.82 14.92 5.23
C LEU A 465 22.81 13.76 5.29
N MET A 466 22.60 12.79 6.17
CA MET A 466 23.54 11.70 6.39
C MET A 466 23.32 10.54 5.42
N LYS A 467 24.36 9.76 5.20
CA LYS A 467 24.30 8.52 4.43
C LYS A 467 23.21 7.62 4.99
N GLY A 468 22.37 7.09 4.10
CA GLY A 468 21.22 6.27 4.47
C GLY A 468 19.91 7.04 4.69
N ALA A 469 19.93 8.38 4.72
CA ALA A 469 18.71 9.17 4.73
C ALA A 469 17.85 8.87 3.49
N VAL A 470 16.56 8.65 3.69
CA VAL A 470 15.61 8.27 2.63
C VAL A 470 14.65 9.41 2.35
N TYR A 471 14.46 9.71 1.07
CA TYR A 471 13.48 10.66 0.58
C TYR A 471 12.49 9.97 -0.33
N ARG A 472 11.20 10.26 -0.15
CA ARG A 472 10.12 9.74 -0.98
C ARG A 472 9.53 10.83 -1.85
N TYR A 473 9.38 10.54 -3.14
CA TYR A 473 8.83 11.48 -4.11
C TYR A 473 7.32 11.65 -3.91
N LEU A 474 6.86 12.91 -3.81
CA LEU A 474 5.44 13.27 -3.69
C LEU A 474 4.87 13.90 -4.97
N GLY A 475 5.70 14.08 -6.01
CA GLY A 475 5.30 14.77 -7.24
C GLY A 475 4.95 16.22 -6.99
N SER A 476 3.76 16.65 -7.44
CA SER A 476 3.26 18.02 -7.24
C SER A 476 2.55 18.23 -5.91
N SER A 477 2.42 17.19 -5.08
CA SER A 477 1.76 17.28 -3.78
C SER A 477 2.77 17.72 -2.71
N SER A 478 2.46 18.77 -1.96
CA SER A 478 3.24 19.14 -0.76
C SER A 478 2.84 18.35 0.49
N THR A 479 1.89 17.41 0.35
CA THR A 479 1.34 16.61 1.45
C THR A 479 2.30 15.48 1.82
N SER A 480 2.85 15.55 3.02
CA SER A 480 3.50 14.40 3.65
C SER A 480 2.45 13.31 3.90
N GLU A 481 2.63 12.10 3.36
CA GLU A 481 1.68 11.01 3.63
C GLU A 481 2.07 10.23 4.89
N LEU A 482 3.35 10.20 5.28
CA LEU A 482 3.81 9.46 6.46
C LEU A 482 3.92 10.36 7.72
N GLY A 483 3.97 11.68 7.57
CA GLY A 483 3.97 12.68 8.65
C GLY A 483 2.65 13.45 8.81
N ARG A 484 1.53 12.86 8.36
CA ARG A 484 0.23 13.51 8.06
C ARG A 484 -0.58 14.04 9.26
N ARG A 485 0.04 14.64 10.27
CA ARG A 485 -0.69 15.29 11.38
C ARG A 485 -1.16 16.70 11.06
N ASP A 486 -0.65 17.26 9.96
CA ASP A 486 -1.05 18.57 9.46
C ASP A 486 -2.38 18.46 8.69
N PRO A 487 -3.29 19.45 8.78
CA PRO A 487 -4.62 19.37 8.17
C PRO A 487 -4.59 19.23 6.63
N ASP A 488 -5.60 18.58 6.02
CA ASP A 488 -5.72 18.35 4.56
C ASP A 488 -5.76 19.62 3.67
N TRP A 489 -5.76 20.82 4.26
CA TRP A 489 -5.68 22.08 3.52
C TRP A 489 -4.27 22.72 3.58
N TRP A 490 -3.37 22.21 4.44
CA TRP A 490 -1.92 22.49 4.48
C TRP A 490 -1.22 22.14 3.16
N SER A 491 -1.77 21.15 2.46
CA SER A 491 -1.27 20.55 1.22
C SER A 491 -1.59 21.33 -0.05
N ASN A 492 -2.62 22.17 -0.04
CA ASN A 492 -3.26 22.69 -1.24
C ASN A 492 -2.76 24.08 -1.67
N ARG A 493 -1.71 24.61 -1.05
CA ARG A 493 -1.19 25.95 -1.34
C ARG A 493 0.31 25.94 -1.63
N ASP A 494 0.66 26.02 -2.92
CA ASP A 494 2.03 26.21 -3.44
C ASP A 494 2.73 27.49 -2.90
N THR A 495 1.99 28.38 -2.24
CA THR A 495 2.46 29.65 -1.68
C THR A 495 3.00 29.53 -0.24
N TRP A 496 2.93 28.34 0.37
CA TRP A 496 3.33 28.16 1.78
C TRP A 496 4.82 27.80 1.88
N PRO A 497 5.59 28.43 2.80
CA PRO A 497 7.03 28.21 2.88
C PRO A 497 7.36 26.76 3.28
N ARG A 498 8.38 26.20 2.63
CA ARG A 498 8.97 24.88 2.86
C ARG A 498 10.50 25.02 2.85
N LEU A 499 11.23 23.94 3.14
CA LEU A 499 12.63 23.87 2.73
C LEU A 499 12.68 23.90 1.20
N VAL A 500 12.93 25.07 0.61
CA VAL A 500 12.98 25.27 -0.85
C VAL A 500 14.42 25.22 -1.30
N LEU A 501 14.76 24.26 -2.17
CA LEU A 501 16.08 24.15 -2.78
C LEU A 501 15.99 24.59 -4.25
N SER A 502 16.83 25.56 -4.64
CA SER A 502 16.89 26.11 -6.00
C SER A 502 18.10 25.59 -6.77
N GLN A 503 18.01 25.58 -8.11
CA GLN A 503 19.02 25.06 -9.05
C GLN A 503 20.36 25.81 -9.07
N SER A 504 20.60 26.75 -8.16
CA SER A 504 21.83 27.54 -8.14
C SER A 504 23.05 26.78 -7.57
N GLY A 505 23.29 25.54 -8.01
CA GLY A 505 24.53 24.76 -7.78
C GLY A 505 25.06 24.68 -6.35
N SER A 506 24.25 25.02 -5.35
CA SER A 506 24.69 25.34 -3.98
C SER A 506 24.24 24.32 -2.96
N SER A 507 23.21 23.50 -3.24
CA SER A 507 22.78 22.41 -2.36
C SER A 507 23.21 21.06 -2.92
N GLN A 508 23.99 20.30 -2.16
CA GLN A 508 24.28 18.89 -2.44
C GLN A 508 23.02 18.03 -2.35
N LEU A 509 22.09 18.37 -1.46
CA LEU A 509 20.81 17.69 -1.34
C LEU A 509 19.96 17.88 -2.60
N PHE A 510 19.92 19.09 -3.18
CA PHE A 510 19.25 19.34 -4.46
C PHE A 510 19.77 18.40 -5.55
N ASN A 511 21.10 18.29 -5.68
CA ASN A 511 21.72 17.46 -6.72
C ASN A 511 21.35 15.97 -6.54
N ALA A 512 21.32 15.49 -5.30
CA ALA A 512 20.95 14.11 -4.99
C ALA A 512 19.48 13.81 -5.34
N LEU A 513 18.56 14.74 -5.05
CA LEU A 513 17.12 14.54 -5.31
C LEU A 513 16.72 14.80 -6.78
N CYS A 514 17.34 15.77 -7.43
CA CYS A 514 17.10 16.09 -8.84
C CYS A 514 17.64 15.00 -9.78
N ASN A 515 18.77 14.37 -9.42
CA ASN A 515 19.44 13.36 -10.27
C ASN A 515 19.54 13.85 -11.74
N GLU A 516 20.18 15.01 -11.93
CA GLU A 516 20.17 15.75 -13.20
C GLU A 516 20.86 14.97 -14.34
N SER A 517 20.20 14.88 -15.50
CA SER A 517 20.76 14.41 -16.76
C SER A 517 20.36 15.37 -17.90
N ASP A 518 21.34 15.84 -18.70
CA ASP A 518 21.14 16.77 -19.82
C ASP A 518 20.44 18.11 -19.49
N GLY A 519 20.54 18.56 -18.24
CA GLY A 519 19.87 19.79 -17.77
C GLY A 519 18.43 19.59 -17.35
N VAL A 520 18.00 18.33 -17.11
CA VAL A 520 16.64 17.96 -16.68
C VAL A 520 16.74 17.03 -15.47
N CYS A 521 15.96 17.28 -14.42
CA CYS A 521 15.88 16.38 -13.26
C CYS A 521 15.21 15.06 -13.63
N GLN A 522 15.81 13.94 -13.24
CA GLN A 522 15.24 12.59 -13.36
C GLN A 522 14.83 12.07 -11.98
N PHE A 523 13.62 12.44 -11.54
CA PHE A 523 13.12 12.08 -10.22
C PHE A 523 12.92 10.56 -10.07
N GLN A 524 13.31 10.03 -8.91
CA GLN A 524 13.09 8.64 -8.50
C GLN A 524 12.05 8.60 -7.38
N SER A 525 11.21 7.55 -7.34
CA SER A 525 10.18 7.39 -6.31
C SER A 525 10.75 7.38 -4.88
N TYR A 526 11.96 6.83 -4.73
CA TYR A 526 12.72 6.84 -3.49
C TYR A 526 14.17 7.20 -3.80
N VAL A 527 14.77 8.04 -2.96
CA VAL A 527 16.20 8.41 -3.02
C VAL A 527 16.82 8.12 -1.66
N THR A 528 17.81 7.23 -1.61
CA THR A 528 18.63 6.99 -0.42
C THR A 528 19.98 7.65 -0.60
N LEU A 529 20.38 8.52 0.33
CA LEU A 529 21.66 9.21 0.25
C LEU A 529 22.82 8.22 0.38
N SER A 530 23.72 8.23 -0.60
CA SER A 530 24.88 7.33 -0.65
C SER A 530 26.06 7.80 0.21
N ASN A 531 26.10 9.09 0.54
CA ASN A 531 27.16 9.74 1.28
C ASN A 531 26.58 10.82 2.20
N ASN A 532 27.36 11.24 3.20
CA ASN A 532 27.04 12.41 4.03
C ASN A 532 27.18 13.68 3.18
N LEU A 533 26.15 14.54 3.20
CA LEU A 533 26.10 15.79 2.46
C LEU A 533 26.43 16.97 3.37
N GLN A 534 26.99 18.04 2.80
CA GLN A 534 27.16 19.30 3.53
C GLN A 534 25.82 20.03 3.63
N CYS A 535 25.64 20.86 4.68
CA CYS A 535 24.49 21.74 4.79
C CYS A 535 24.72 23.03 3.97
N ASP A 536 24.68 22.95 2.65
CA ASP A 536 25.03 24.05 1.74
C ASP A 536 23.81 24.72 1.06
N GLY A 537 22.61 24.17 1.26
CA GLY A 537 21.38 24.71 0.69
C GLY A 537 20.86 25.99 1.36
N LYS A 538 20.35 26.87 0.50
CA LYS A 538 19.70 28.14 0.84
C LYS A 538 18.18 27.99 0.85
N CYS A 539 17.49 28.72 1.74
CA CYS A 539 16.02 28.77 1.76
C CYS A 539 15.49 30.18 1.92
N LEU A 540 14.24 30.37 1.50
CA LEU A 540 13.43 31.52 1.83
C LEU A 540 13.05 31.48 3.33
N ALA A 541 13.67 32.31 4.16
CA ALA A 541 13.20 32.57 5.52
C ALA A 541 11.98 33.50 5.46
N GLY A 542 10.82 33.02 5.93
CA GLY A 542 9.53 33.65 5.72
C GLY A 542 9.27 34.93 6.53
N ARG A 543 9.96 36.05 6.23
CA ARG A 543 9.50 37.39 6.68
C ARG A 543 9.07 38.35 5.57
N TYR A 544 9.61 38.26 4.35
CA TYR A 544 9.27 39.22 3.28
C TYR A 544 9.36 38.63 1.85
N GLY A 545 8.41 37.77 1.48
CA GLY A 545 8.18 37.39 0.08
C GLY A 545 9.37 36.73 -0.65
N PRO A 546 9.22 36.43 -1.95
CA PRO A 546 10.20 35.65 -2.72
C PRO A 546 11.51 36.40 -3.07
N ASN A 547 11.76 37.59 -2.52
CA ASN A 547 12.74 38.53 -3.08
C ASN A 547 13.83 39.04 -2.11
N GLU A 548 13.99 38.50 -0.90
CA GLU A 548 15.10 38.85 0.00
C GLU A 548 16.18 37.76 0.04
N GLU A 549 17.46 38.19 0.06
CA GLU A 549 18.63 37.32 -0.06
C GLU A 549 18.68 36.23 1.03
N GLN A 550 18.88 34.98 0.58
CA GLN A 550 18.73 33.76 1.36
C GLN A 550 20.01 33.38 2.12
N GLU A 551 19.91 33.24 3.45
CA GLU A 551 20.90 32.54 4.26
C GLU A 551 20.82 31.01 4.04
N THR A 552 21.91 30.30 4.35
CA THR A 552 21.96 28.83 4.34
C THR A 552 21.06 28.28 5.45
N CYS A 553 19.90 27.76 5.08
CA CYS A 553 18.87 27.29 6.01
C CYS A 553 19.05 25.83 6.44
N GLU A 554 19.67 24.98 5.60
CA GLU A 554 19.85 23.55 5.90
C GLU A 554 20.62 23.38 7.21
N CYS A 555 21.59 24.27 7.49
CA CYS A 555 22.32 24.26 8.75
C CYS A 555 21.50 24.78 9.94
N SER A 556 20.47 25.59 9.70
CA SER A 556 19.68 26.22 10.76
C SER A 556 18.54 25.35 11.29
N ILE A 557 18.15 24.30 10.54
CA ILE A 557 17.04 23.40 10.89
C ILE A 557 17.53 22.09 11.50
N ASP A 558 16.69 21.46 12.32
CA ASP A 558 16.98 20.16 12.92
C ASP A 558 16.52 18.99 12.02
N GLU A 559 15.27 19.04 11.54
CA GLU A 559 14.69 18.00 10.67
C GLU A 559 13.66 18.61 9.67
N PRO A 560 13.81 18.43 8.35
CA PRO A 560 12.78 18.78 7.38
C PRO A 560 11.73 17.67 7.29
N ARG A 561 10.45 18.03 7.08
CA ARG A 561 9.40 17.06 6.74
C ARG A 561 9.25 16.89 5.23
N VAL A 562 9.12 18.03 4.53
CA VAL A 562 8.93 18.10 3.08
C VAL A 562 9.92 19.11 2.51
N VAL A 563 10.61 18.71 1.44
CA VAL A 563 11.55 19.49 0.66
C VAL A 563 10.91 19.83 -0.68
N ARG A 564 10.94 21.10 -1.07
CA ARG A 564 10.49 21.58 -2.37
C ARG A 564 11.70 21.82 -3.27
N LEU A 565 11.67 21.30 -4.50
CA LEU A 565 12.66 21.57 -5.54
C LEU A 565 12.08 22.55 -6.57
N GLU A 566 12.83 23.60 -6.89
CA GLU A 566 12.55 24.48 -8.02
C GLU A 566 13.38 24.06 -9.24
N ALA A 567 12.80 23.27 -10.14
CA ALA A 567 13.48 22.75 -11.34
C ALA A 567 13.33 23.69 -12.56
N SER A 568 14.39 23.84 -13.38
CA SER A 568 14.34 24.57 -14.66
C SER A 568 13.52 23.82 -15.72
N ALA A 569 12.57 24.54 -16.32
CA ALA A 569 11.81 24.09 -17.46
C ALA A 569 12.57 24.35 -18.77
N LYS A 570 13.22 23.34 -19.35
CA LYS A 570 13.54 23.36 -20.80
C LYS A 570 12.28 23.13 -21.68
N THR A 571 11.15 22.74 -21.09
CA THR A 571 9.90 22.40 -21.80
C THR A 571 8.70 23.28 -21.44
N GLY A 572 8.89 24.40 -20.74
CA GLY A 572 7.82 25.38 -20.47
C GLY A 572 6.82 25.04 -19.35
N SER A 573 7.05 23.97 -18.57
CA SER A 573 6.29 23.70 -17.33
C SER A 573 7.18 23.86 -16.10
N SER A 574 7.00 24.95 -15.35
CA SER A 574 7.74 25.32 -14.13
C SER A 574 7.05 24.80 -12.86
N ARG A 575 6.62 23.53 -12.83
CA ARG A 575 5.90 22.99 -11.65
C ARG A 575 6.90 22.63 -10.55
N ALA A 576 6.61 23.08 -9.33
CA ALA A 576 7.36 22.69 -8.13
C ALA A 576 7.20 21.19 -7.86
N THR A 577 8.28 20.56 -7.42
CA THR A 577 8.32 19.13 -7.09
C THR A 577 8.64 18.96 -5.61
N TYR A 578 8.01 17.99 -4.95
CA TYR A 578 8.16 17.76 -3.52
C TYR A 578 8.72 16.37 -3.19
N PHE A 579 9.53 16.32 -2.14
CA PHE A 579 10.04 15.09 -1.51
C PHE A 579 9.74 15.12 -0.02
N GLU A 580 9.34 13.98 0.54
CA GLU A 580 9.19 13.77 1.97
C GLU A 580 10.44 13.09 2.53
N TYR A 581 11.00 13.60 3.63
CA TYR A 581 12.07 12.93 4.35
C TYR A 581 11.49 11.82 5.25
N VAL A 582 11.95 10.59 5.05
CA VAL A 582 11.54 9.42 5.83
C VAL A 582 12.67 9.06 6.81
N ARG A 583 12.55 9.56 8.04
CA ARG A 583 13.48 9.28 9.14
C ARG A 583 13.58 7.77 9.41
N ALA A 584 14.79 7.28 9.71
CA ALA A 584 15.01 5.91 10.15
C ALA A 584 14.18 5.57 11.41
N PRO A 585 13.79 4.29 11.61
CA PRO A 585 13.08 3.87 12.82
C PRO A 585 13.92 4.17 14.06
N CYS A 586 13.28 4.73 15.08
CA CYS A 586 13.91 5.02 16.35
C CYS A 586 12.91 4.91 17.49
N VAL A 587 13.41 4.74 18.71
CA VAL A 587 12.63 4.71 19.95
C VAL A 587 13.02 5.85 20.87
N ARG A 588 12.09 6.21 21.73
CA ARG A 588 12.31 7.09 22.87
C ARG A 588 12.09 6.30 24.14
N LEU A 589 12.63 6.79 25.25
CA LEU A 589 12.36 6.19 26.55
C LEU A 589 11.15 6.87 27.17
N GLY A 590 10.25 6.08 27.78
CA GLY A 590 9.02 6.60 28.37
C GLY A 590 9.25 7.59 29.52
N PHE A 591 10.40 7.51 30.18
CA PHE A 591 10.84 8.47 31.18
C PHE A 591 12.16 9.11 30.72
N PRO A 592 12.18 10.39 30.31
CA PRO A 592 13.40 11.08 29.92
C PRO A 592 14.41 11.18 31.07
N GLU A 593 15.71 11.27 30.76
CA GLU A 593 16.74 11.49 31.77
C GLU A 593 16.57 12.84 32.50
N PRO A 594 17.03 12.95 33.77
CA PRO A 594 16.83 14.18 34.56
C PRO A 594 17.44 15.41 33.87
N GLY A 595 16.66 16.48 33.80
CA GLY A 595 17.06 17.73 33.14
C GLY A 595 16.74 17.79 31.65
N ASN A 596 16.30 16.69 31.03
CA ASN A 596 15.93 16.67 29.61
C ASN A 596 14.43 16.88 29.35
N SER A 597 13.62 17.13 30.38
CA SER A 597 12.18 17.38 30.24
C SER A 597 11.86 18.86 30.44
N ILE A 598 11.18 19.45 29.46
CA ILE A 598 10.68 20.83 29.58
C ILE A 598 9.25 20.94 29.07
N THR A 599 8.52 21.94 29.54
CA THR A 599 7.11 22.08 29.20
C THR A 599 6.95 22.49 27.74
N VAL A 600 6.05 21.80 27.05
CA VAL A 600 5.46 22.24 25.78
C VAL A 600 3.99 22.56 25.99
N LYS A 601 3.51 23.59 25.28
CA LYS A 601 2.11 24.00 25.30
C LYS A 601 1.42 23.65 23.99
N GLU A 602 0.26 23.00 24.08
CA GLU A 602 -0.63 22.81 22.92
C GLU A 602 -1.21 24.17 22.48
N GLN A 603 -1.15 24.47 21.18
CA GLN A 603 -1.68 25.69 20.60
C GLN A 603 -3.17 25.50 20.27
N ALA A 604 -4.02 25.72 21.27
CA ALA A 604 -5.49 25.69 21.16
C ALA A 604 -6.11 26.61 22.22
N GLU A 605 -7.40 26.97 22.06
CA GLU A 605 -8.16 27.89 22.92
C GLU A 605 -8.08 27.52 24.43
N ASP A 606 -8.07 26.22 24.74
CA ASP A 606 -7.86 25.65 26.08
C ASP A 606 -6.62 24.73 26.14
N GLY A 607 -5.59 25.03 25.33
CA GLY A 607 -4.45 24.14 25.09
C GLY A 607 -3.74 23.67 26.35
N ALA A 608 -3.66 22.35 26.51
CA ALA A 608 -3.03 21.71 27.66
C ALA A 608 -1.51 21.65 27.51
N ALA A 609 -0.81 21.62 28.64
CA ALA A 609 0.64 21.49 28.69
C ALA A 609 1.07 20.05 28.96
N MET A 610 2.29 19.70 28.55
CA MET A 610 2.90 18.42 28.88
C MET A 610 4.43 18.51 28.74
N CYS A 611 5.18 17.50 29.20
CA CYS A 611 6.63 17.46 29.02
C CYS A 611 7.01 17.02 27.59
N GLY A 612 8.01 17.68 27.01
CA GLY A 612 8.75 17.23 25.83
C GLY A 612 10.23 16.96 26.16
N ASP A 613 10.88 16.12 25.37
CA ASP A 613 12.32 15.85 25.50
C ASP A 613 13.12 16.93 24.75
N ILE A 614 13.94 17.70 25.47
CA ILE A 614 14.67 18.85 24.93
C ILE A 614 15.61 18.50 23.78
N ARG A 615 16.04 17.23 23.69
CA ARG A 615 17.01 16.74 22.70
C ARG A 615 16.36 16.42 21.36
N LEU A 616 15.03 16.39 21.29
CA LEU A 616 14.28 15.96 20.12
C LEU A 616 13.55 17.14 19.47
N PRO A 617 13.42 17.17 18.13
CA PRO A 617 12.69 18.22 17.43
C PRO A 617 11.17 18.01 17.54
N GLU A 618 10.58 18.41 18.66
CA GLU A 618 9.18 18.09 18.99
C GLU A 618 8.21 19.26 18.86
N ALA A 619 8.71 20.48 19.08
CA ALA A 619 7.90 21.69 19.17
C ALA A 619 8.58 22.85 18.45
N SER A 620 7.82 23.94 18.29
CA SER A 620 8.31 25.16 17.67
C SER A 620 8.98 26.11 18.66
N SER A 621 9.74 27.07 18.14
CA SER A 621 10.27 28.17 18.93
C SER A 621 9.14 29.12 19.34
N ALA A 622 9.18 29.60 20.59
CA ALA A 622 8.30 30.66 21.10
C ALA A 622 9.14 31.65 21.90
N CYS A 623 9.25 32.87 21.38
CA CYS A 623 10.13 33.91 21.90
C CYS A 623 9.34 35.08 22.48
N CYS A 624 9.65 35.51 23.69
CA CYS A 624 8.92 36.56 24.41
C CYS A 624 9.86 37.71 24.82
N ASP A 625 9.34 38.93 24.87
CA ASP A 625 10.05 40.17 25.25
C ASP A 625 9.60 40.71 26.63
N GLN A 626 9.28 39.81 27.57
CA GLN A 626 8.59 40.10 28.85
C GLN A 626 7.11 40.46 28.72
N SER A 627 6.54 40.50 27.51
CA SER A 627 5.10 40.58 27.27
C SER A 627 4.42 39.19 27.35
N ILE A 628 3.09 39.18 27.19
CA ILE A 628 2.26 37.96 27.09
C ILE A 628 2.10 37.46 25.64
N GLU A 629 2.73 38.12 24.66
CA GLU A 629 2.59 37.77 23.24
C GLU A 629 3.89 37.10 22.74
N ALA A 630 3.80 35.80 22.45
CA ALA A 630 4.90 35.05 21.85
C ALA A 630 5.15 35.47 20.38
N GLN A 631 6.41 35.60 19.99
CA GLN A 631 6.89 35.83 18.61
C GLN A 631 7.62 34.61 18.04
N SER A 632 7.39 34.35 16.75
CA SER A 632 7.93 33.17 16.06
C SER A 632 9.16 33.45 15.25
N ASN A 633 10.17 32.61 15.51
CA ASN A 633 11.46 32.57 14.83
C ASN A 633 11.65 31.17 14.25
N CYS A 634 10.88 30.86 13.20
CA CYS A 634 10.98 29.64 12.43
C CYS A 634 11.45 29.93 10.99
N VAL A 635 12.04 28.94 10.34
CA VAL A 635 12.53 29.01 8.95
C VAL A 635 11.38 28.78 7.97
N PHE A 636 10.51 27.81 8.30
CA PHE A 636 9.32 27.48 7.53
C PHE A 636 8.17 27.08 8.47
N GLN A 637 6.94 27.20 7.97
CA GLN A 637 5.74 26.85 8.74
C GLN A 637 5.75 25.35 9.06
N GLY A 638 5.43 24.98 10.31
CA GLY A 638 5.43 23.58 10.75
C GLY A 638 6.83 23.00 11.06
N GLU A 639 7.89 23.82 11.04
CA GLU A 639 9.21 23.43 11.53
C GLU A 639 9.20 22.99 13.01
N ARG A 640 9.80 21.85 13.31
CA ARG A 640 10.07 21.45 14.69
C ARG A 640 11.55 21.53 14.97
N VAL A 641 11.87 22.00 16.16
CA VAL A 641 13.24 22.20 16.60
C VAL A 641 13.42 21.62 17.98
N THR A 642 14.67 21.32 18.34
CA THR A 642 15.04 21.03 19.73
C THR A 642 14.84 22.27 20.59
N TYR A 643 14.75 22.09 21.91
CA TYR A 643 14.63 23.23 22.82
C TYR A 643 15.85 24.17 22.72
N ASN A 644 17.06 23.61 22.57
CA ASN A 644 18.28 24.41 22.44
C ASN A 644 18.24 25.29 21.18
N THR A 645 17.86 24.72 20.03
CA THR A 645 17.68 25.48 18.79
C THR A 645 16.63 26.58 18.96
N ALA A 646 15.53 26.33 19.68
CA ALA A 646 14.53 27.35 19.96
C ALA A 646 15.10 28.51 20.81
N GLN A 647 15.83 28.19 21.90
CA GLN A 647 16.46 29.18 22.78
C GLN A 647 17.47 30.04 22.04
N GLU A 648 18.37 29.41 21.28
CA GLU A 648 19.39 30.12 20.49
C GLU A 648 18.76 31.12 19.52
N ARG A 649 17.66 30.74 18.87
CA ARG A 649 16.92 31.63 17.97
C ARG A 649 16.25 32.80 18.67
N CYS A 650 15.67 32.59 19.86
CA CYS A 650 15.09 33.67 20.64
C CYS A 650 16.17 34.68 21.04
N LEU A 651 17.27 34.20 21.62
CA LEU A 651 18.39 35.03 22.07
C LEU A 651 19.03 35.81 20.91
N SER A 652 19.19 35.18 19.74
CA SER A 652 19.80 35.81 18.56
C SER A 652 18.98 36.99 18.03
N ASN A 653 17.67 37.02 18.32
CA ASN A 653 16.76 38.09 17.91
C ASN A 653 16.44 39.07 19.05
N GLY A 654 17.12 38.98 20.20
CA GLY A 654 16.93 39.85 21.35
C GLY A 654 15.72 39.51 22.22
N PHE A 655 15.21 38.29 22.12
CA PHE A 655 14.10 37.75 22.91
C PHE A 655 14.59 36.67 23.88
N GLU A 656 13.75 36.30 24.84
CA GLU A 656 13.95 35.16 25.74
C GLU A 656 12.91 34.06 25.42
N GLY A 657 13.06 32.88 26.00
CA GLY A 657 12.03 31.85 25.87
C GLY A 657 10.75 32.22 26.63
N CYS A 658 9.60 31.75 26.13
CA CYS A 658 8.32 32.08 26.72
C CYS A 658 7.97 31.17 27.91
N SER A 659 7.39 31.73 28.97
CA SER A 659 6.69 30.91 29.96
C SER A 659 5.39 30.34 29.39
N TRP A 660 4.88 29.25 29.96
CA TRP A 660 3.65 28.60 29.46
C TRP A 660 2.42 29.54 29.41
N VAL A 661 2.33 30.52 30.32
CA VAL A 661 1.21 31.48 30.36
C VAL A 661 1.23 32.45 29.18
N ASN A 662 2.40 32.66 28.57
CA ASN A 662 2.64 33.71 27.58
C ASN A 662 2.57 33.20 26.12
N VAL A 663 2.35 31.90 25.90
CA VAL A 663 2.18 31.36 24.54
C VAL A 663 0.71 31.44 24.14
N ASP A 664 0.37 32.31 23.19
CA ASP A 664 -1.01 32.56 22.76
C ASP A 664 -1.53 31.53 21.71
N HIS A 665 -2.85 31.46 21.54
CA HIS A 665 -3.58 30.48 20.74
C HIS A 665 -3.57 30.73 19.21
N ASN A 666 -3.19 31.93 18.75
CA ASN A 666 -3.17 32.32 17.32
C ASN A 666 -1.74 32.40 16.74
N TYR A 667 -0.82 31.68 17.34
CA TYR A 667 0.59 31.78 17.04
C TYR A 667 1.00 30.81 15.93
N ASP A 668 1.46 31.33 14.78
CA ASP A 668 1.99 30.47 13.72
C ASP A 668 3.07 31.20 12.94
N CYS A 669 4.33 30.86 13.17
CA CYS A 669 5.45 31.15 12.26
C CYS A 669 5.51 32.55 11.60
N GLY A 670 4.98 33.58 12.27
CA GLY A 670 4.89 34.95 11.75
C GLY A 670 3.79 35.22 10.71
N PHE A 671 2.86 34.31 10.43
CA PHE A 671 1.76 34.55 9.48
C PHE A 671 0.43 34.84 10.18
N HIS A 672 0.07 36.11 10.26
CA HIS A 672 -1.27 36.54 10.68
C HIS A 672 -2.09 36.86 9.41
N PRO A 673 -3.08 36.06 9.00
CA PRO A 673 -3.92 36.44 7.88
C PRO A 673 -4.78 37.63 8.34
N SER A 674 -4.48 38.82 7.83
CA SER A 674 -5.29 40.03 8.05
C SER A 674 -6.60 40.03 7.23
N ASP A 675 -7.03 38.89 6.68
CA ASP A 675 -8.24 38.81 5.86
C ASP A 675 -9.43 38.33 6.71
N GLU A 676 -10.44 39.18 6.88
CA GLU A 676 -11.65 38.92 7.69
C GLU A 676 -12.67 37.97 7.03
N ASN A 677 -12.32 37.30 5.92
CA ASN A 677 -13.26 36.49 5.12
C ASN A 677 -13.24 34.99 5.39
N TRP A 678 -12.53 34.52 6.42
CA TRP A 678 -12.40 33.09 6.69
C TRP A 678 -13.42 32.68 7.74
N GLY A 679 -14.42 31.89 7.32
CA GLY A 679 -15.52 31.43 8.16
C GLY A 679 -15.04 30.81 9.48
N SER A 680 -15.76 31.13 10.54
CA SER A 680 -15.59 30.60 11.90
C SER A 680 -15.57 29.07 11.89
N GLY A 681 -14.38 28.45 11.90
CA GLY A 681 -14.23 26.99 11.93
C GLY A 681 -12.84 26.44 11.60
N HIS A 682 -11.93 27.23 11.03
CA HIS A 682 -10.64 26.74 10.51
C HIS A 682 -9.40 27.31 11.24
N TRP A 683 -9.47 27.49 12.55
CA TRP A 683 -8.41 28.09 13.38
C TRP A 683 -7.41 27.07 13.99
N LYS A 684 -7.38 25.81 13.51
CA LYS A 684 -6.53 24.73 14.07
C LYS A 684 -5.32 24.41 13.17
N ALA A 685 -4.54 25.44 12.84
CA ALA A 685 -3.97 25.57 11.50
C ALA A 685 -2.45 25.84 11.41
N GLY A 686 -1.73 25.65 12.51
CA GLY A 686 -0.27 25.78 12.61
C GLY A 686 0.31 24.76 13.59
N MET A 687 1.60 24.91 13.88
CA MET A 687 2.40 24.07 14.79
C MET A 687 1.63 23.70 16.07
N ARG A 688 1.29 22.43 16.29
CA ARG A 688 0.45 22.06 17.44
C ARG A 688 1.08 22.33 18.82
N PHE A 689 2.41 22.36 18.91
CA PHE A 689 3.13 22.53 20.17
C PHE A 689 4.25 23.56 20.04
N ALA A 690 4.40 24.39 21.08
CA ALA A 690 5.52 25.32 21.25
C ALA A 690 6.32 25.00 22.52
N TRP A 691 7.64 25.18 22.45
CA TRP A 691 8.52 25.14 23.60
C TRP A 691 8.22 26.28 24.58
N THR A 692 8.42 26.01 25.87
CA THR A 692 8.30 27.00 26.93
C THR A 692 9.46 26.84 27.92
N ASP A 693 9.74 27.87 28.71
CA ASP A 693 10.80 27.88 29.73
C ASP A 693 10.31 27.33 31.09
N SER A 694 9.05 26.88 31.16
CA SER A 694 8.50 26.29 32.37
C SER A 694 9.11 24.91 32.64
N PRO A 695 9.44 24.59 33.89
CA PRO A 695 9.96 23.27 34.24
C PRO A 695 8.85 22.21 34.13
N CYS A 696 9.25 21.01 33.72
CA CYS A 696 8.35 19.86 33.62
C CYS A 696 9.01 18.62 34.21
N ALA A 697 8.30 17.92 35.08
CA ALA A 697 8.76 16.66 35.67
C ALA A 697 7.88 15.50 35.19
N VAL A 698 8.52 14.39 34.84
CA VAL A 698 7.81 13.14 34.52
C VAL A 698 7.76 12.28 35.77
N LYS A 699 6.56 11.87 36.16
CA LYS A 699 6.21 11.08 37.34
C LYS A 699 5.52 9.78 36.94
N ALA A 700 5.36 8.87 37.88
CA ALA A 700 4.72 7.57 37.66
C ALA A 700 3.52 7.38 38.58
N GLN A 701 2.41 6.92 38.02
CA GLN A 701 1.29 6.39 38.80
C GLN A 701 1.23 4.87 38.65
N ILE A 702 1.19 4.13 39.77
CA ILE A 702 1.26 2.67 39.80
C ILE A 702 -0.04 2.10 40.36
N ASN A 703 -0.69 1.22 39.61
CA ASN A 703 -1.93 0.56 40.04
C ASN A 703 -1.68 -0.65 40.96
N SER A 704 -2.74 -1.28 41.46
CA SER A 704 -2.65 -2.46 42.33
C SER A 704 -2.04 -3.71 41.67
N GLU A 705 -1.89 -3.70 40.35
CA GLU A 705 -1.32 -4.81 39.58
C GLU A 705 0.15 -4.58 39.20
N GLY A 706 0.72 -3.43 39.57
CA GLY A 706 2.08 -3.04 39.23
C GLY A 706 2.24 -2.45 37.83
N ASP A 707 1.15 -2.12 37.14
CA ASP A 707 1.20 -1.37 35.88
C ASP A 707 1.44 0.11 36.15
N VAL A 708 2.13 0.76 35.22
CA VAL A 708 2.59 2.15 35.35
C VAL A 708 1.89 3.02 34.32
N ALA A 709 1.44 4.20 34.73
CA ALA A 709 1.06 5.30 33.84
C ALA A 709 2.10 6.43 33.93
N ILE A 710 2.42 7.04 32.78
CA ILE A 710 3.32 8.20 32.69
C ILE A 710 2.51 9.45 33.01
N ILE A 711 2.92 10.18 34.06
CA ILE A 711 2.23 11.39 34.53
C ILE A 711 3.15 12.59 34.32
N HIS A 712 2.67 13.63 33.67
CA HIS A 712 3.43 14.87 33.49
C HIS A 712 3.02 15.90 34.55
N ASP A 713 3.99 16.39 35.32
CA ASP A 713 3.82 17.42 36.33
C ASP A 713 4.36 18.75 35.78
N VAL A 714 3.45 19.68 35.51
CA VAL A 714 3.73 20.98 34.88
C VAL A 714 3.53 22.09 35.93
N ASP A 715 4.60 22.79 36.28
CA ASP A 715 4.60 23.92 37.24
C ASP A 715 4.47 25.25 36.45
N PRO A 716 3.57 26.19 36.81
CA PRO A 716 2.84 26.42 38.06
C PRO A 716 1.34 26.11 38.07
N ILE A 717 0.82 25.28 37.17
CA ILE A 717 -0.61 24.87 37.21
C ILE A 717 -0.77 23.37 36.92
N PRO A 718 -1.12 22.55 37.93
CA PRO A 718 -1.33 21.11 37.74
C PRO A 718 -2.64 20.74 37.01
N ASN A 719 -3.58 21.69 36.85
CA ASN A 719 -4.95 21.38 36.38
C ASN A 719 -5.15 21.48 34.85
N ASN A 720 -4.12 21.83 34.06
CA ASN A 720 -4.22 21.94 32.60
C ASN A 720 -3.15 21.09 31.89
N VAL A 721 -3.03 19.83 32.32
CA VAL A 721 -2.16 18.81 31.72
C VAL A 721 -2.94 17.99 30.69
N LYS A 722 -2.29 17.58 29.59
CA LYS A 722 -2.93 16.78 28.54
C LYS A 722 -3.48 15.46 29.11
N GLY A 723 -4.75 15.15 28.85
CA GLY A 723 -5.48 14.05 29.50
C GLY A 723 -4.79 12.69 29.49
N ARG A 724 -4.11 12.29 28.40
CA ARG A 724 -3.37 11.02 28.30
C ARG A 724 -2.20 10.86 29.29
N VAL A 725 -1.66 11.96 29.81
CA VAL A 725 -0.54 12.02 30.78
C VAL A 725 -0.92 12.77 32.06
N ALA A 726 -2.21 13.07 32.26
CA ALA A 726 -2.70 13.65 33.50
C ALA A 726 -2.77 12.59 34.60
N LEU A 727 -2.77 13.02 35.87
CA LEU A 727 -3.06 12.12 36.98
C LEU A 727 -4.43 11.46 36.77
N ASP A 728 -4.54 10.16 37.06
CA ASP A 728 -5.74 9.36 36.83
C ASP A 728 -6.15 9.23 35.35
N SER A 729 -5.20 9.37 34.42
CA SER A 729 -5.41 9.17 32.97
C SER A 729 -5.93 7.78 32.60
N GLY A 730 -5.73 6.77 33.45
CA GLY A 730 -6.07 5.38 33.17
C GLY A 730 -5.19 4.69 32.11
N THR A 731 -4.18 5.38 31.56
CA THR A 731 -3.30 4.90 30.48
C THR A 731 -2.18 3.97 30.96
N TYR A 732 -2.52 3.02 31.81
CA TYR A 732 -1.58 2.07 32.42
C TYR A 732 -0.97 1.11 31.39
N PHE A 733 0.31 0.80 31.57
CA PHE A 733 1.04 -0.21 30.80
C PHE A 733 1.97 -1.03 31.70
N ARG A 734 2.22 -2.28 31.29
CA ARG A 734 3.08 -3.21 32.03
C ARG A 734 4.55 -2.82 31.94
N VAL A 735 5.26 -2.96 33.07
CA VAL A 735 6.72 -2.78 33.12
C VAL A 735 7.46 -3.99 33.66
N LEU A 736 8.76 -4.08 33.35
CA LEU A 736 9.65 -5.11 33.87
C LEU A 736 10.31 -4.62 35.17
N TRP A 737 9.70 -4.98 36.29
CA TRP A 737 10.22 -4.70 37.63
C TRP A 737 11.46 -5.53 37.96
N GLU A 738 12.44 -4.91 38.61
CA GLU A 738 13.63 -5.57 39.14
C GLU A 738 13.35 -6.24 40.50
N GLY A 739 14.30 -7.04 41.00
CA GLY A 739 14.23 -7.57 42.38
C GLY A 739 13.16 -8.64 42.63
N GLY A 740 12.76 -9.39 41.60
CA GLY A 740 11.77 -10.48 41.73
C GLY A 740 10.32 -10.05 41.54
N GLY A 741 10.07 -8.87 40.95
CA GLY A 741 8.73 -8.42 40.59
C GLY A 741 7.99 -7.66 41.69
N SER A 742 8.69 -7.20 42.73
CA SER A 742 8.10 -6.34 43.75
C SER A 742 7.85 -4.93 43.20
N PHE A 743 6.69 -4.36 43.49
CA PHE A 743 6.29 -3.02 43.05
C PHE A 743 5.58 -2.24 44.16
N PRO A 744 5.50 -0.89 44.05
CA PRO A 744 4.73 -0.06 44.96
C PRO A 744 3.25 -0.46 44.97
N VAL A 745 2.66 -0.54 46.16
CA VAL A 745 1.21 -0.73 46.34
C VAL A 745 0.68 0.32 47.32
N ALA A 746 -0.59 0.69 47.27
CA ALA A 746 -1.15 1.78 48.09
C ALA A 746 -0.81 1.70 49.60
N LEU A 747 -0.67 0.49 50.14
CA LEU A 747 -0.28 0.21 51.54
C LEU A 747 1.22 0.42 51.83
N ASN A 748 2.06 0.41 50.80
CA ASN A 748 3.51 0.55 50.87
C ASN A 748 4.06 1.13 49.55
N CYS A 749 3.79 2.41 49.29
CA CYS A 749 4.32 3.07 48.10
C CYS A 749 5.83 3.33 48.18
N GLY A 750 6.42 3.29 49.38
CA GLY A 750 7.81 3.65 49.62
C GLY A 750 8.03 5.16 49.79
N PRO A 751 9.28 5.58 50.10
CA PRO A 751 9.63 6.99 50.26
C PRO A 751 9.54 7.74 48.92
N GLY A 752 9.23 9.04 48.92
CA GLY A 752 9.08 9.81 47.66
C GLY A 752 7.85 9.45 46.82
N CYS A 753 6.98 8.58 47.35
CA CYS A 753 5.69 8.25 46.77
C CYS A 753 4.57 8.59 47.75
N GLN A 754 3.42 8.99 47.20
CA GLN A 754 2.20 9.28 47.95
C GLN A 754 1.11 8.27 47.56
N THR A 755 0.33 7.81 48.53
CA THR A 755 -0.86 7.01 48.26
C THR A 755 -1.93 7.91 47.64
N HIS A 756 -2.43 7.54 46.46
CA HIS A 756 -3.51 8.23 45.76
C HIS A 756 -4.63 7.23 45.49
N GLU A 757 -5.66 7.25 46.34
CA GLU A 757 -6.72 6.24 46.38
C GLU A 757 -6.16 4.80 46.50
N SER A 758 -6.34 3.98 45.47
CA SER A 758 -5.84 2.60 45.37
C SER A 758 -4.48 2.49 44.65
N THR A 759 -3.90 3.62 44.26
CA THR A 759 -2.66 3.72 43.47
C THR A 759 -1.53 4.38 44.26
N CYS A 760 -0.31 4.28 43.75
CA CYS A 760 0.84 5.04 44.23
C CYS A 760 1.24 6.09 43.20
N PHE A 761 1.36 7.35 43.63
CA PHE A 761 1.88 8.45 42.82
C PHE A 761 3.30 8.79 43.27
N CYS A 762 4.27 8.62 42.38
CA CYS A 762 5.69 8.63 42.71
C CYS A 762 6.48 9.60 41.83
N ASP A 763 7.47 10.26 42.42
CA ASP A 763 8.54 10.89 41.64
C ASP A 763 9.35 9.80 40.92
N ALA A 764 9.62 9.98 39.63
CA ALA A 764 10.42 9.05 38.83
C ALA A 764 11.86 9.56 38.71
N GLN A 765 12.82 8.75 39.15
CA GLN A 765 14.24 9.05 39.03
C GLN A 765 14.87 8.12 38.00
N VAL A 766 15.38 8.67 36.90
CA VAL A 766 15.96 7.89 35.80
C VAL A 766 17.48 7.85 35.94
N GLN A 767 18.05 6.66 35.89
CA GLN A 767 19.49 6.44 35.85
C GLN A 767 19.86 5.66 34.59
N THR A 768 20.73 6.25 33.78
CA THR A 768 21.30 5.62 32.58
C THR A 768 22.79 5.38 32.82
N VAL A 769 23.23 4.12 32.69
CA VAL A 769 24.62 3.70 32.98
C VAL A 769 25.14 2.73 31.94
N ALA A 770 26.47 2.63 31.86
CA ALA A 770 27.14 1.57 31.11
C ALA A 770 26.81 0.19 31.71
N VAL A 771 26.47 -0.80 30.87
CA VAL A 771 26.23 -2.17 31.33
C VAL A 771 27.55 -2.87 31.61
N PHE A 772 28.51 -2.72 30.69
CA PHE A 772 29.81 -3.34 30.77
C PHE A 772 30.88 -2.28 30.99
N THR A 773 31.59 -2.40 32.12
CA THR A 773 32.86 -1.70 32.41
C THR A 773 34.06 -2.64 32.29
N SER A 774 33.82 -3.88 31.85
CA SER A 774 34.80 -4.92 31.56
C SER A 774 34.45 -5.56 30.23
N PHE A 775 35.43 -6.15 29.53
CA PHE A 775 35.19 -6.74 28.22
C PHE A 775 34.20 -7.92 28.30
N PRO A 776 33.04 -7.86 27.61
CA PRO A 776 31.98 -8.87 27.74
C PRO A 776 32.13 -10.04 26.75
N THR A 777 31.35 -11.09 26.96
CA THR A 777 31.11 -12.18 26.01
C THR A 777 29.89 -11.91 25.12
N LEU A 778 29.78 -12.60 23.98
CA LEU A 778 28.60 -12.48 23.10
C LEU A 778 27.29 -12.80 23.83
N ALA A 779 27.28 -13.85 24.67
CA ALA A 779 26.10 -14.25 25.43
C ALA A 779 25.67 -13.18 26.46
N GLU A 780 26.63 -12.48 27.07
CA GLU A 780 26.34 -11.36 27.97
C GLU A 780 25.75 -10.18 27.19
N ILE A 781 26.35 -9.82 26.04
CA ILE A 781 25.83 -8.75 25.19
C ILE A 781 24.38 -9.02 24.78
N GLN A 782 24.10 -10.21 24.23
CA GLN A 782 22.77 -10.55 23.71
C GLN A 782 21.68 -10.62 24.79
N SER A 783 22.05 -10.93 26.04
CA SER A 783 21.10 -11.08 27.16
C SER A 783 20.87 -9.80 27.96
N GLN A 784 21.86 -8.89 28.02
CA GLN A 784 21.80 -7.70 28.89
C GLN A 784 21.59 -6.38 28.13
N LEU A 785 21.97 -6.30 26.85
CA LEU A 785 21.77 -5.08 26.05
C LEU A 785 20.43 -5.13 25.31
N HIS A 786 19.64 -4.07 25.51
CA HIS A 786 18.29 -3.96 24.96
C HIS A 786 18.05 -2.68 24.17
N ILE A 787 19.00 -1.73 24.18
CA ILE A 787 18.90 -0.45 23.49
C ILE A 787 19.72 -0.53 22.21
N GLY A 788 19.10 -0.26 21.07
CA GLY A 788 19.81 -0.25 19.79
C GLY A 788 20.72 0.98 19.65
N ALA A 789 21.68 0.90 18.73
CA ALA A 789 22.57 2.01 18.38
C ALA A 789 22.41 2.41 16.90
N PRO A 790 22.63 3.69 16.57
CA PRO A 790 22.77 4.12 15.18
C PRO A 790 24.05 3.61 14.54
N GLU A 791 24.02 3.50 13.21
CA GLU A 791 25.16 3.11 12.39
C GLU A 791 26.37 4.02 12.67
N PRO A 792 27.50 3.49 13.19
CA PRO A 792 28.70 4.29 13.46
C PRO A 792 29.19 5.09 12.26
N ALA A 793 29.06 4.56 11.04
CA ALA A 793 29.46 5.25 9.82
C ALA A 793 28.60 6.47 9.45
N SER A 794 27.44 6.65 10.09
CA SER A 794 26.55 7.80 9.84
C SER A 794 27.04 9.11 10.47
N PHE A 795 27.98 9.05 11.42
CA PHE A 795 28.50 10.22 12.12
C PHE A 795 29.66 10.88 11.34
N VAL A 796 29.59 12.21 11.18
CA VAL A 796 30.65 13.01 10.52
C VAL A 796 31.84 13.19 11.47
N GLY A 797 33.07 13.18 10.92
CA GLY A 797 34.28 13.57 11.68
C GLY A 797 34.88 12.48 12.56
N GLY A 798 34.47 11.22 12.41
CA GLY A 798 35.06 10.10 13.15
C GLY A 798 34.63 10.02 14.61
N VAL A 799 33.40 10.44 14.94
CA VAL A 799 32.86 10.37 16.32
C VAL A 799 32.96 8.96 16.92
N TYR A 800 32.73 7.94 16.08
CA TYR A 800 32.91 6.54 16.43
C TYR A 800 34.07 5.94 15.66
N HIS A 801 34.89 5.18 16.37
CA HIS A 801 36.00 4.43 15.80
C HIS A 801 35.86 2.95 16.13
N ARG A 802 36.09 2.09 15.13
CA ARG A 802 36.21 0.64 15.38
C ARG A 802 37.43 0.39 16.26
N CYS A 803 37.25 -0.36 17.34
CA CYS A 803 38.32 -0.73 18.24
C CYS A 803 39.32 -1.66 17.55
N GLU A 804 40.62 -1.37 17.69
CA GLU A 804 41.72 -2.18 17.16
C GLU A 804 42.63 -2.75 18.27
N ALA A 805 42.23 -2.62 19.53
CA ALA A 805 42.91 -3.27 20.65
C ALA A 805 42.92 -4.81 20.49
N PRO A 806 43.95 -5.53 20.96
CA PRO A 806 44.06 -6.98 20.85
C PRO A 806 42.81 -7.76 21.29
N LEU A 807 42.14 -7.34 22.37
CA LEU A 807 40.88 -7.95 22.83
C LEU A 807 39.76 -7.83 21.79
N CYS A 808 39.57 -6.64 21.21
CA CYS A 808 38.56 -6.39 20.16
C CYS A 808 38.85 -7.23 18.90
N LEU A 809 40.12 -7.29 18.47
CA LEU A 809 40.51 -8.10 17.32
C LEU A 809 40.26 -9.59 17.54
N SER A 810 40.48 -10.08 18.77
CA SER A 810 40.22 -11.49 19.12
C SER A 810 38.73 -11.84 19.13
N ALA A 811 37.86 -10.89 19.48
CA ALA A 811 36.41 -11.08 19.51
C ALA A 811 35.72 -10.83 18.14
N SER A 812 36.45 -10.30 17.16
CA SER A 812 35.90 -9.85 15.86
C SER A 812 35.17 -10.92 15.04
N ALA A 813 35.38 -12.20 15.34
CA ALA A 813 34.62 -13.29 14.72
C ALA A 813 33.19 -13.41 15.27
N GLU A 814 32.93 -12.91 16.48
CA GLU A 814 31.65 -12.97 17.18
C GLU A 814 30.95 -11.60 17.20
N PHE A 815 31.69 -10.52 17.44
CA PHE A 815 31.15 -9.17 17.49
C PHE A 815 32.22 -8.09 17.25
N GLN A 816 31.80 -6.91 16.78
CA GLN A 816 32.65 -5.73 16.66
C GLN A 816 32.35 -4.72 17.77
N VAL A 817 33.36 -3.94 18.14
CA VAL A 817 33.25 -2.88 19.16
C VAL A 817 33.60 -1.55 18.54
N TYR A 818 32.75 -0.55 18.74
CA TYR A 818 33.00 0.84 18.35
C TYR A 818 32.94 1.73 19.59
N THR A 819 34.00 2.49 19.80
CA THR A 819 34.11 3.42 20.94
C THR A 819 33.92 4.85 20.45
N LYS A 820 33.21 5.65 21.24
CA LYS A 820 33.05 7.08 20.97
C LYS A 820 34.30 7.83 21.45
N GLY A 821 34.90 8.69 20.61
CA GLY A 821 36.08 9.45 21.02
C GLY A 821 36.83 10.10 19.87
N ALA A 822 37.86 10.88 20.21
CA ALA A 822 38.68 11.61 19.23
C ALA A 822 39.76 10.75 18.54
N ALA A 823 40.00 9.54 19.04
CA ALA A 823 41.01 8.63 18.50
C ALA A 823 40.55 7.17 18.64
N MET A 824 41.13 6.32 17.79
CA MET A 824 40.94 4.88 17.81
C MET A 824 41.64 4.26 19.02
N VAL A 825 40.94 3.35 19.71
CA VAL A 825 41.51 2.57 20.81
C VAL A 825 42.33 1.42 20.24
N VAL A 826 43.63 1.40 20.54
CA VAL A 826 44.60 0.41 20.01
C VAL A 826 45.24 -0.47 21.09
N ASP A 827 45.04 -0.16 22.36
CA ASP A 827 45.61 -0.90 23.50
C ASP A 827 44.52 -1.37 24.47
N ASP A 828 44.68 -2.57 25.04
CA ASP A 828 43.70 -3.16 25.96
C ASP A 828 43.54 -2.37 27.27
N SER A 829 44.58 -1.65 27.71
CA SER A 829 44.50 -0.81 28.91
C SER A 829 43.69 0.47 28.68
N GLU A 830 43.68 0.99 27.45
CA GLU A 830 42.86 2.13 27.05
C GLU A 830 41.40 1.72 26.84
N LEU A 831 41.18 0.49 26.35
CA LEU A 831 39.84 -0.05 26.10
C LEU A 831 38.96 -0.04 27.34
N LEU A 832 39.45 -0.48 28.49
CA LEU A 832 38.64 -0.54 29.71
C LEU A 832 38.17 0.85 30.19
N SER A 833 38.96 1.90 29.93
CA SER A 833 38.53 3.28 30.20
C SER A 833 37.62 3.86 29.12
N ALA A 834 37.61 3.27 27.92
CA ALA A 834 36.79 3.69 26.80
C ALA A 834 35.41 2.98 26.76
N LEU A 835 35.23 1.88 27.50
CA LEU A 835 33.95 1.20 27.65
C LEU A 835 33.01 2.03 28.53
N ASP A 836 32.14 2.79 27.88
CA ASP A 836 31.13 3.66 28.47
C ASP A 836 29.73 3.38 27.90
N GLU A 837 28.72 4.14 28.32
CA GLU A 837 27.35 4.01 27.84
C GLU A 837 27.15 4.34 26.35
N HIS A 838 28.13 4.98 25.72
CA HIS A 838 28.12 5.30 24.29
C HIS A 838 28.77 4.22 23.44
N THR A 839 29.45 3.25 24.04
CA THR A 839 30.10 2.16 23.30
C THR A 839 29.06 1.34 22.54
N ILE A 840 29.34 1.04 21.27
CA ILE A 840 28.46 0.26 20.38
C ILE A 840 29.05 -1.12 20.16
N PHE A 841 28.22 -2.14 20.37
CA PHE A 841 28.51 -3.53 19.99
C PHE A 841 27.71 -3.88 18.74
N GLU A 842 28.41 -4.33 17.70
CA GLU A 842 27.80 -4.91 16.51
C GLU A 842 27.84 -6.43 16.65
N VAL A 843 26.66 -7.05 16.79
CA VAL A 843 26.51 -8.49 16.98
C VAL A 843 25.57 -9.06 15.92
N LEU A 844 25.65 -10.35 15.64
CA LEU A 844 24.55 -11.01 14.96
C LEU A 844 23.36 -11.14 15.91
N ASP A 845 22.14 -11.04 15.37
CA ASP A 845 20.92 -11.30 16.11
C ASP A 845 20.91 -12.70 16.75
N SER A 846 19.91 -12.98 17.61
CA SER A 846 19.85 -14.25 18.34
C SER A 846 19.79 -15.48 17.44
N GLU A 847 19.40 -15.29 16.18
CA GLU A 847 19.23 -16.34 15.19
C GLU A 847 20.42 -16.43 14.20
N GLY A 848 21.34 -15.47 14.23
CA GLY A 848 22.56 -15.43 13.43
C GLY A 848 22.40 -14.86 12.01
N TYR A 849 21.31 -14.15 11.69
CA TYR A 849 20.98 -13.74 10.32
C TYR A 849 21.31 -12.29 9.99
N GLU A 850 21.02 -11.35 10.90
CA GLU A 850 21.22 -9.93 10.65
C GLU A 850 22.13 -9.29 11.70
N SER A 851 22.95 -8.34 11.25
CA SER A 851 23.79 -7.54 12.15
C SER A 851 22.91 -6.53 12.88
N ILE A 852 22.99 -6.53 14.21
CA ILE A 852 22.31 -5.58 15.08
C ILE A 852 23.34 -4.78 15.87
N LEU A 853 23.07 -3.49 16.00
CA LEU A 853 23.91 -2.55 16.73
C LEU A 853 23.27 -2.26 18.08
N LEU A 854 24.01 -2.45 19.17
CA LEU A 854 23.52 -2.31 20.54
C LEU A 854 24.40 -1.32 21.31
N LEU A 855 23.77 -0.39 22.02
CA LEU A 855 24.46 0.49 22.96
C LEU A 855 24.79 -0.27 24.23
N ASN A 856 25.98 -0.05 24.78
CA ASN A 856 26.43 -0.53 26.08
C ASN A 856 25.68 0.17 27.23
N MET A 857 24.36 0.21 27.19
CA MET A 857 23.56 1.11 28.01
C MET A 857 22.36 0.39 28.61
N LYS A 858 22.08 0.70 29.88
CA LYS A 858 20.83 0.37 30.55
C LYS A 858 20.24 1.63 31.19
N SER A 859 18.96 1.86 30.94
CA SER A 859 18.18 2.92 31.59
C SER A 859 17.18 2.31 32.58
N THR A 860 17.23 2.76 33.82
CA THR A 860 16.41 2.24 34.94
C THR A 860 15.64 3.38 35.57
N VAL A 861 14.35 3.17 35.82
CA VAL A 861 13.48 4.11 36.53
C VAL A 861 13.32 3.64 37.97
N THR A 862 13.65 4.51 38.92
CA THR A 862 13.48 4.30 40.35
C THR A 862 12.26 5.08 40.83
N VAL A 863 11.32 4.38 41.48
CA VAL A 863 10.16 4.94 42.16
C VAL A 863 10.14 4.47 43.61
N GLY A 864 10.38 5.40 44.53
CA GLY A 864 10.65 5.09 45.92
C GLY A 864 11.83 4.12 46.11
N ASN A 865 11.55 2.89 46.52
CA ASN A 865 12.58 1.84 46.70
C ASN A 865 12.52 0.75 45.61
N PHE A 866 11.76 0.98 44.55
CA PHE A 866 11.48 -0.01 43.51
C PHE A 866 12.04 0.47 42.17
N ASN A 867 12.57 -0.47 41.39
CA ASN A 867 13.19 -0.18 40.10
C ASN A 867 12.49 -0.96 39.00
N PHE A 868 12.37 -0.36 37.83
CA PHE A 868 11.97 -1.06 36.60
C PHE A 868 12.77 -0.56 35.40
N ARG A 869 12.90 -1.40 34.37
CA ARG A 869 13.58 -1.02 33.13
C ARG A 869 12.79 0.08 32.44
N ASN A 870 13.46 1.17 32.04
CA ASN A 870 12.83 2.27 31.32
C ASN A 870 12.34 1.78 29.94
N PRO A 871 11.02 1.79 29.67
CA PRO A 871 10.47 1.15 28.49
C PRO A 871 10.65 2.02 27.23
N PRO A 872 10.97 1.44 26.06
CA PRO A 872 10.95 2.15 24.80
C PRO A 872 9.52 2.41 24.30
N MET A 873 9.36 3.51 23.58
CA MET A 873 8.16 3.88 22.83
C MET A 873 8.57 4.36 21.43
N MET A 874 7.90 3.86 20.40
CA MET A 874 8.18 4.27 19.02
C MET A 874 7.41 5.53 18.63
N ASN A 875 6.20 5.67 19.15
CA ASN A 875 5.35 6.83 18.91
C ASN A 875 5.65 7.95 19.91
N SER A 876 5.65 9.20 19.43
CA SER A 876 5.74 10.37 20.29
C SER A 876 4.41 10.64 21.01
N LEU A 877 4.49 11.03 22.28
CA LEU A 877 3.34 11.59 23.01
C LEU A 877 2.84 12.90 22.38
N LEU A 878 3.79 13.67 21.81
CA LEU A 878 3.55 14.96 21.17
C LEU A 878 3.19 14.82 19.72
N ASP A 879 4.02 14.15 18.91
CA ASP A 879 3.89 14.07 17.46
C ASP A 879 3.69 12.64 16.95
N GLN A 880 2.44 12.21 16.94
CA GLN A 880 2.07 10.93 16.36
C GLN A 880 2.14 11.03 14.83
N THR A 881 2.99 10.23 14.22
CA THR A 881 3.12 10.14 12.76
C THR A 881 2.71 8.76 12.27
N GLN A 882 2.17 8.69 11.05
CA GLN A 882 1.90 7.40 10.41
C GLN A 882 3.19 6.59 10.24
N ARG A 883 4.32 7.25 9.97
CA ARG A 883 5.66 6.65 9.92
C ARG A 883 5.99 5.86 11.19
N ASP A 884 5.94 6.52 12.34
CA ASP A 884 6.37 5.91 13.61
C ASP A 884 5.40 4.80 14.05
N ALA A 885 4.11 4.95 13.73
CA ALA A 885 3.12 3.91 13.97
C ALA A 885 3.32 2.68 13.06
N LEU A 886 3.72 2.87 11.79
CA LEU A 886 4.10 1.77 10.90
C LEU A 886 5.33 1.03 11.43
N TYR A 887 6.34 1.75 11.94
CA TYR A 887 7.53 1.14 12.54
C TYR A 887 7.20 0.34 13.81
N GLU A 888 6.25 0.80 14.62
CA GLU A 888 5.75 0.05 15.77
C GLU A 888 5.11 -1.28 15.34
N ILE A 889 4.21 -1.23 14.35
CA ILE A 889 3.56 -2.45 13.83
C ILE A 889 4.59 -3.38 13.20
N ASP A 890 5.55 -2.85 12.44
CA ASP A 890 6.62 -3.65 11.85
C ASP A 890 7.43 -4.38 12.92
N THR A 891 7.82 -3.68 13.98
CA THR A 891 8.55 -4.28 15.11
C THR A 891 7.71 -5.31 15.87
N MET A 892 6.39 -5.07 16.00
CA MET A 892 5.46 -6.03 16.57
C MET A 892 5.38 -7.30 15.73
N LEU A 893 5.22 -7.18 14.41
CA LEU A 893 5.16 -8.31 13.49
C LEU A 893 6.47 -9.10 13.49
N ASP A 894 7.62 -8.42 13.53
CA ASP A 894 8.93 -9.08 13.62
C ASP A 894 9.03 -9.92 14.89
N GLN A 895 8.57 -9.37 16.03
CA GLN A 895 8.53 -10.11 17.30
C GLN A 895 7.55 -11.29 17.26
N TYR A 896 6.43 -11.17 16.55
CA TYR A 896 5.48 -12.28 16.41
C TYR A 896 6.08 -13.41 15.60
N VAL A 897 6.75 -13.11 14.48
CA VAL A 897 7.30 -14.13 13.58
C VAL A 897 8.52 -14.81 14.18
N THR A 898 9.41 -14.05 14.81
CA THR A 898 10.67 -14.57 15.37
C THR A 898 10.51 -15.34 16.67
N HIS A 899 9.31 -15.40 17.25
CA HIS A 899 9.04 -16.21 18.44
C HIS A 899 9.27 -17.72 18.14
N SER A 900 9.98 -18.44 19.02
CA SER A 900 10.39 -19.85 18.78
C SER A 900 9.23 -20.80 18.48
N ASN A 901 8.03 -20.48 18.96
CA ASN A 901 6.85 -21.31 18.72
C ASN A 901 6.33 -21.25 17.28
N VAL A 902 6.65 -20.20 16.53
CA VAL A 902 6.01 -19.93 15.22
C VAL A 902 6.47 -20.95 14.19
N ALA A 903 7.76 -21.24 14.12
CA ALA A 903 8.30 -22.20 13.17
C ALA A 903 7.64 -23.60 13.29
N PRO A 904 7.62 -24.28 14.45
CA PRO A 904 6.94 -25.58 14.59
C PRO A 904 5.43 -25.49 14.41
N PHE A 905 4.82 -24.38 14.79
CA PHE A 905 3.38 -24.17 14.64
C PHE A 905 2.94 -24.03 13.18
N VAL A 906 3.60 -23.14 12.43
CA VAL A 906 3.35 -22.92 11.00
C VAL A 906 3.73 -24.16 10.20
N ALA A 907 4.88 -24.79 10.48
CA ALA A 907 5.32 -26.02 9.83
C ALA A 907 4.27 -27.14 9.97
N THR A 908 3.76 -27.37 11.19
CA THR A 908 2.76 -28.42 11.44
C THR A 908 1.49 -28.22 10.61
N ARG A 909 1.03 -26.97 10.47
CA ARG A 909 -0.20 -26.68 9.71
C ARG A 909 -0.01 -26.78 8.21
N LEU A 910 1.07 -26.22 7.70
CA LEU A 910 1.38 -26.32 6.27
C LEU A 910 1.56 -27.79 5.86
N ILE A 911 2.21 -28.61 6.68
CA ILE A 911 2.32 -30.05 6.43
C ILE A 911 0.93 -30.72 6.39
N ARG A 912 0.04 -30.38 7.34
CA ARG A 912 -1.33 -30.92 7.40
C ARG A 912 -2.19 -30.56 6.20
N LEU A 913 -1.98 -29.38 5.63
CA LEU A 913 -2.72 -28.89 4.48
C LEU A 913 -2.11 -29.36 3.14
N LEU A 914 -0.82 -29.70 3.11
CA LEU A 914 -0.11 -30.00 1.86
C LEU A 914 0.22 -31.48 1.66
N THR A 915 0.49 -32.26 2.71
CA THR A 915 1.03 -33.62 2.56
C THR A 915 0.41 -34.69 3.47
N THR A 916 0.20 -34.46 4.76
CA THR A 916 -0.30 -35.52 5.67
C THR A 916 -0.98 -34.98 6.93
N SER A 917 -2.09 -35.60 7.34
CA SER A 917 -2.86 -35.17 8.52
C SER A 917 -2.12 -35.40 9.84
N ASN A 918 -1.18 -36.35 9.88
CA ASN A 918 -0.48 -36.76 11.10
C ASN A 918 1.04 -36.84 10.86
N PRO A 919 1.73 -35.70 10.74
CA PRO A 919 3.16 -35.69 10.48
C PRO A 919 3.99 -36.18 11.66
N SER A 920 5.11 -36.86 11.39
CA SER A 920 6.03 -37.24 12.45
C SER A 920 6.76 -36.01 13.05
N PRO A 921 7.20 -36.09 14.32
CA PRO A 921 8.00 -35.03 14.93
C PRO A 921 9.29 -34.72 14.14
N ALA A 922 9.92 -35.74 13.54
CA ALA A 922 11.13 -35.53 12.74
C ALA A 922 10.86 -34.70 11.49
N TYR A 923 9.70 -34.88 10.87
CA TYR A 923 9.29 -34.12 9.70
C TYR A 923 8.98 -32.65 10.07
N VAL A 924 8.23 -32.43 11.15
CA VAL A 924 8.00 -31.07 11.66
C VAL A 924 9.31 -30.37 12.00
N ARG A 925 10.26 -31.04 12.65
CA ARG A 925 11.59 -30.48 12.95
C ARG A 925 12.34 -30.05 11.69
N THR A 926 12.28 -30.86 10.63
CA THR A 926 12.98 -30.57 9.37
C THR A 926 12.42 -29.31 8.72
N VAL A 927 11.09 -29.17 8.67
CA VAL A 927 10.44 -28.00 8.08
C VAL A 927 10.62 -26.76 8.96
N SER A 928 10.56 -26.90 10.28
CA SER A 928 10.80 -25.81 11.22
C SER A 928 12.20 -25.26 11.08
N ALA A 929 13.22 -26.13 10.98
CA ALA A 929 14.60 -25.70 10.76
C ALA A 929 14.79 -24.99 9.42
N ALA A 930 14.10 -25.43 8.36
CA ALA A 930 14.13 -24.76 7.06
C ALA A 930 13.46 -23.38 7.11
N PHE A 931 12.35 -23.24 7.86
CA PHE A 931 11.66 -21.97 8.09
C PHE A 931 12.54 -21.00 8.90
N GLN A 932 13.16 -21.48 9.97
CA GLN A 932 14.04 -20.67 10.83
C GLN A 932 15.29 -20.20 10.08
N SER A 933 15.98 -21.11 9.39
CA SER A 933 17.20 -20.81 8.64
C SER A 933 16.98 -20.09 7.31
N GLY A 934 15.74 -20.09 6.83
CA GLY A 934 15.39 -19.70 5.48
C GLY A 934 16.15 -20.45 4.39
N LYS A 935 16.67 -21.65 4.70
CA LYS A 935 17.44 -22.48 3.77
C LYS A 935 17.01 -23.93 3.86
N PHE A 936 16.80 -24.53 2.69
CA PHE A 936 16.66 -25.98 2.59
C PHE A 936 17.61 -26.51 1.52
N VAL A 937 18.53 -27.39 1.93
CA VAL A 937 19.59 -27.91 1.07
C VAL A 937 19.27 -29.33 0.65
N THR A 938 19.33 -29.59 -0.65
CA THR A 938 19.27 -30.92 -1.24
C THR A 938 20.54 -31.20 -2.02
N ASN A 939 20.73 -32.44 -2.47
CA ASN A 939 21.87 -32.79 -3.32
C ASN A 939 21.87 -32.07 -4.69
N LEU A 940 20.75 -31.44 -5.08
CA LEU A 940 20.56 -30.85 -6.41
C LEU A 940 20.41 -29.33 -6.38
N SER A 941 19.94 -28.76 -5.27
CA SER A 941 19.56 -27.34 -5.17
C SER A 941 19.52 -26.86 -3.73
N ILE A 942 19.70 -25.55 -3.54
CA ILE A 942 19.50 -24.83 -2.29
C ILE A 942 18.26 -23.94 -2.49
N PHE A 943 17.29 -24.03 -1.59
CA PHE A 943 16.06 -23.23 -1.60
C PHE A 943 16.09 -22.18 -0.50
N GLY A 944 15.41 -21.05 -0.73
CA GLY A 944 15.26 -19.94 0.20
C GLY A 944 16.36 -18.87 0.14
N ASN A 945 16.09 -17.73 0.77
CA ASN A 945 16.94 -16.54 0.77
C ASN A 945 17.87 -16.44 2.00
N GLY A 946 17.77 -17.37 2.96
CA GLY A 946 18.57 -17.34 4.18
C GLY A 946 18.06 -16.43 5.28
N LYS A 947 16.81 -15.97 5.20
CA LYS A 947 16.16 -15.19 6.24
C LYS A 947 15.09 -16.01 6.95
N TYR A 948 14.92 -15.75 8.24
CA TYR A 948 13.87 -16.37 9.03
C TYR A 948 12.48 -16.15 8.42
N GLY A 949 11.68 -17.21 8.37
CA GLY A 949 10.30 -17.16 7.86
C GLY A 949 10.18 -17.32 6.34
N ASP A 950 11.23 -17.76 5.64
CA ASP A 950 11.19 -18.00 4.20
C ASP A 950 10.33 -19.24 3.86
N LEU A 951 9.23 -19.01 3.14
CA LEU A 951 8.30 -20.05 2.73
C LEU A 951 8.81 -20.87 1.55
N ASN A 952 9.73 -20.37 0.72
CA ASN A 952 10.34 -21.16 -0.34
C ASN A 952 11.14 -22.33 0.25
N ALA A 953 11.97 -22.06 1.27
CA ALA A 953 12.69 -23.07 2.02
C ALA A 953 11.74 -24.04 2.74
N ALA A 954 10.74 -23.52 3.45
CA ALA A 954 9.78 -24.35 4.19
C ALA A 954 8.95 -25.26 3.26
N VAL A 955 8.40 -24.72 2.16
CA VAL A 955 7.61 -25.49 1.18
C VAL A 955 8.47 -26.52 0.47
N ALA A 956 9.72 -26.19 0.12
CA ALA A 956 10.66 -27.17 -0.41
C ALA A 956 10.93 -28.30 0.59
N ALA A 957 11.15 -27.99 1.87
CA ALA A 957 11.33 -28.98 2.93
C ALA A 957 10.08 -29.86 3.10
N ILE A 958 8.87 -29.30 2.98
CA ILE A 958 7.61 -30.04 3.02
C ILE A 958 7.59 -31.09 1.90
N PHE A 959 7.72 -30.69 0.64
CA PHE A 959 7.55 -31.62 -0.48
C PHE A 959 8.74 -32.55 -0.74
N LEU A 960 9.93 -32.21 -0.25
CA LEU A 960 11.15 -32.97 -0.50
C LEU A 960 11.63 -33.80 0.70
N SER A 961 10.93 -33.71 1.84
CA SER A 961 11.19 -34.57 2.99
C SER A 961 10.97 -36.06 2.64
N PRO A 962 11.78 -36.99 3.20
CA PRO A 962 11.60 -38.42 2.99
C PRO A 962 10.18 -38.92 3.32
N GLU A 963 9.54 -38.37 4.35
CA GLU A 963 8.19 -38.78 4.77
C GLU A 963 7.15 -38.47 3.69
N ALA A 964 7.29 -37.35 2.96
CA ALA A 964 6.38 -36.97 1.88
C ALA A 964 6.60 -37.74 0.57
N ARG A 965 7.71 -38.50 0.46
CA ARG A 965 8.15 -39.13 -0.81
C ARG A 965 8.40 -40.63 -0.71
N ALA A 966 8.24 -41.23 0.47
CA ALA A 966 8.55 -42.64 0.66
C ALA A 966 7.46 -43.53 0.03
N ASP A 967 7.83 -44.35 -0.95
CA ASP A 967 6.93 -45.32 -1.60
C ASP A 967 6.24 -46.25 -0.59
N THR A 968 6.91 -46.57 0.52
CA THR A 968 6.35 -47.39 1.59
C THR A 968 5.20 -46.72 2.33
N LEU A 969 5.26 -45.39 2.48
CA LEU A 969 4.22 -44.60 3.12
C LEU A 969 3.08 -44.29 2.14
N ASP A 970 3.39 -44.06 0.86
CA ASP A 970 2.38 -43.90 -0.21
C ASP A 970 1.52 -45.17 -0.38
N ALA A 971 2.10 -46.34 -0.15
CA ALA A 971 1.39 -47.62 -0.15
C ALA A 971 0.56 -47.89 1.12
N ASP A 972 0.70 -47.09 2.19
CA ASP A 972 -0.05 -47.27 3.44
C ASP A 972 -1.41 -46.57 3.35
N PRO A 973 -2.54 -47.30 3.38
CA PRO A 973 -3.87 -46.71 3.28
C PRO A 973 -4.25 -45.81 4.47
N THR A 974 -3.46 -45.82 5.55
CA THR A 974 -3.64 -44.97 6.73
C THR A 974 -2.77 -43.72 6.73
N HIS A 975 -1.88 -43.58 5.74
CA HIS A 975 -1.00 -42.43 5.59
C HIS A 975 -1.52 -41.43 4.54
N GLY A 976 -1.17 -40.15 4.70
CA GLY A 976 -1.61 -39.05 3.86
C GLY A 976 -2.71 -38.20 4.50
N PHE A 977 -3.48 -37.50 3.68
CA PHE A 977 -4.60 -36.67 4.12
C PHE A 977 -5.81 -36.85 3.20
N VAL A 978 -7.00 -36.60 3.75
CA VAL A 978 -8.24 -36.58 2.97
C VAL A 978 -8.27 -35.30 2.16
N ARG A 979 -8.30 -35.43 0.83
CA ARG A 979 -8.39 -34.26 -0.07
C ARG A 979 -9.78 -33.64 0.00
N GLU A 980 -9.85 -32.32 -0.04
CA GLU A 980 -11.14 -31.62 -0.15
C GLU A 980 -11.87 -32.02 -1.44
N PRO A 981 -13.21 -32.23 -1.40
CA PRO A 981 -14.00 -32.59 -2.58
C PRO A 981 -13.81 -31.64 -3.77
N ILE A 982 -13.66 -30.34 -3.50
CA ILE A 982 -13.46 -29.32 -4.53
C ILE A 982 -12.13 -29.51 -5.27
N LEU A 983 -11.03 -29.76 -4.55
CA LEU A 983 -9.73 -30.05 -5.16
C LEU A 983 -9.75 -31.36 -5.93
N GLN A 984 -10.49 -32.37 -5.45
CA GLN A 984 -10.64 -33.64 -6.19
C GLN A 984 -11.33 -33.42 -7.54
N LEU A 985 -12.41 -32.63 -7.57
CA LEU A 985 -13.10 -32.27 -8.80
C LEU A 985 -12.17 -31.52 -9.76
N LEU A 986 -11.46 -30.49 -9.29
CA LEU A 986 -10.54 -29.71 -10.12
C LEU A 986 -9.43 -30.56 -10.72
N HIS A 987 -8.81 -31.43 -9.92
CA HIS A 987 -7.79 -32.36 -10.45
C HIS A 987 -8.35 -33.29 -11.52
N TRP A 988 -9.59 -33.77 -11.34
CA TRP A 988 -10.24 -34.60 -12.35
C TRP A 988 -10.51 -33.83 -13.64
N LEU A 989 -11.05 -32.61 -13.55
CA LEU A 989 -11.31 -31.75 -14.72
C LEU A 989 -10.02 -31.42 -15.48
N ARG A 990 -8.92 -31.15 -14.77
CA ARG A 990 -7.60 -30.94 -15.37
C ARG A 990 -7.04 -32.20 -16.01
N ALA A 991 -7.16 -33.35 -15.36
CA ALA A 991 -6.68 -34.63 -15.89
C ALA A 991 -7.40 -35.02 -17.20
N MET A 992 -8.64 -34.55 -17.38
CA MET A 992 -9.43 -34.76 -18.58
C MET A 992 -9.23 -33.67 -19.66
N ASP A 993 -8.31 -32.73 -19.47
CA ASP A 993 -8.03 -31.59 -20.36
C ASP A 993 -9.33 -30.82 -20.72
N MET A 994 -10.14 -30.50 -19.71
CA MET A 994 -11.41 -29.82 -19.90
C MET A 994 -11.21 -28.48 -20.65
N LYS A 995 -11.89 -28.32 -21.78
CA LYS A 995 -11.91 -27.07 -22.55
C LYS A 995 -13.28 -26.39 -22.41
N ALA A 996 -13.27 -25.13 -21.98
CA ALA A 996 -14.46 -24.29 -22.02
C ALA A 996 -14.79 -23.96 -23.49
N PRO A 997 -16.06 -24.04 -23.92
CA PRO A 997 -16.48 -23.49 -25.20
C PRO A 997 -16.15 -21.99 -25.20
N GLN A 998 -15.39 -21.52 -26.20
CA GLN A 998 -15.08 -20.09 -26.43
C GLN A 998 -14.00 -19.45 -25.51
N GLU A 999 -13.11 -20.24 -24.91
CA GLU A 999 -12.06 -19.75 -23.97
C GLU A 999 -12.56 -19.01 -22.72
N ARG A 1000 -13.89 -18.94 -22.52
CA ARG A 1000 -14.57 -18.30 -21.39
C ARG A 1000 -14.21 -18.90 -20.03
N GLU A 1001 -14.47 -18.15 -18.97
CA GLU A 1001 -14.36 -18.61 -17.58
C GLU A 1001 -15.29 -19.80 -17.30
N LEU A 1002 -14.88 -20.67 -16.36
CA LEU A 1002 -15.70 -21.79 -15.94
C LEU A 1002 -16.52 -21.45 -14.70
N ARG A 1003 -17.84 -21.60 -14.81
CA ARG A 1003 -18.74 -21.64 -13.66
C ARG A 1003 -19.17 -23.09 -13.34
N LEU A 1004 -19.06 -23.49 -12.08
CA LEU A 1004 -19.50 -24.80 -11.60
C LEU A 1004 -20.84 -24.67 -10.86
N THR A 1005 -21.95 -24.53 -11.58
CA THR A 1005 -23.27 -24.23 -10.99
C THR A 1005 -23.67 -25.16 -9.84
N ASN A 1006 -24.01 -24.55 -8.70
CA ASN A 1006 -24.40 -25.19 -7.43
C ASN A 1006 -23.34 -26.17 -6.92
N LEU A 1007 -22.05 -25.84 -7.06
CA LEU A 1007 -20.98 -26.73 -6.65
C LEU A 1007 -21.06 -27.09 -5.17
N ARG A 1008 -21.20 -26.09 -4.29
CA ARG A 1008 -21.32 -26.28 -2.83
C ARG A 1008 -22.41 -27.28 -2.45
N GLU A 1009 -23.61 -27.15 -3.02
CA GLU A 1009 -24.72 -28.09 -2.76
C GLU A 1009 -24.42 -29.51 -3.24
N LYS A 1010 -23.63 -29.65 -4.32
CA LYS A 1010 -23.33 -30.94 -4.96
C LYS A 1010 -22.18 -31.69 -4.31
N ILE A 1011 -21.19 -30.98 -3.76
CA ILE A 1011 -20.01 -31.60 -3.13
C ILE A 1011 -20.16 -31.81 -1.62
N GLY A 1012 -21.25 -31.27 -1.03
CA GLY A 1012 -21.52 -31.34 0.41
C GLY A 1012 -20.68 -30.33 1.19
#